data_AF-A0A4W6DZ38-F1
#
_entry.id   AF-A0A4W6DZ38-F1
#
_cell.length_a   1.000
_cell.length_b   1.000
_cell.length_c   1.000
_cell.angle_alpha   90.00
_cell.angle_beta   90.00
_cell.angle_gamma   90.00
#
_symmetry.space_group_name_H-M   'P 1'
#
loop_
_entity.id
_entity.type
_entity.pdbx_description
1 polymer ?
#
loop_
_entity_poly.entity_id
_entity_poly.type
_entity_poly.pdbx_seq_one_letter_code
_entity_poly.pdbx_strand_id
1 'polypeptide(L)'
;MTSTVTLEDALSNVDLLEELPLPDQQPCIEPLPSSVMYQPNFNTNFEDRNAFVTGIARYIEQATVHSSMNEMLEEGQEYAIMLYTWRSCSRAIPQVKCNEQPNRVEIYEKTVEVLEPEVTKLMNFMYFQRTAIDRFCGEVRRLCHTERRKDFVSEAYLLTLGKFINMFAVLDELKNMKCSVKNDHSAYKRAAQFLRKMSEPSSIQESQNLSMFLANHNKITQSLQQQLEVINGYEELLADIVNLCVDYYENKMYLTPSEKHMLLKVMGFGLYLMDGNSSNIYKLDAKKRINLTKIDKFFKQLQVVPLFGDMQIELSRYIKTSAHFEENKSRWTCTSISSSPQYNICEQMIQIREDHMRFISELARYSNSEVVTGSGRQEAQKTDSEYRKLFDLALQGMQLLSQWSAHVMEVYSWKLVHPTDKYSNKECPDNAEEYERATRYNYTSEEKFALVEVIAMIKGLQVLMGRMESVFNHAIRHTIYSALQDFAQVTLRDPLRQAIKKKKNVVQSVLQAIRKTVCDWETGREPHNDPALRGEKDPKGGFDIKVPRRAVGPSTTQLYMVRTMLESLIADKSGSKKTLRSSLEGPTILDIEKFHRESFFYTHLLNFSGKKKQQFECTFIFWSLLEALTFQSCLNLGCEASL
;
A
#
# COMPACT_ATOMS: atom_id res chain seq x y z
N MET A 1 -24.93 -24.09 -45.83
CA MET A 1 -25.90 -24.84 -45.03
C MET A 1 -26.37 -23.93 -43.93
N THR A 2 -27.64 -23.54 -43.96
CA THR A 2 -28.28 -22.71 -42.93
C THR A 2 -28.40 -23.55 -41.64
N SER A 3 -27.65 -23.18 -40.61
CA SER A 3 -27.76 -23.82 -39.28
C SER A 3 -29.16 -23.54 -38.74
N THR A 4 -29.95 -24.59 -38.53
CA THR A 4 -31.26 -24.51 -37.88
C THR A 4 -31.06 -24.12 -36.42
N VAL A 5 -31.47 -22.90 -36.07
CA VAL A 5 -31.51 -22.41 -34.68
C VAL A 5 -32.58 -23.19 -33.92
N THR A 6 -32.24 -23.75 -32.76
CA THR A 6 -33.19 -24.54 -31.95
C THR A 6 -34.15 -23.62 -31.19
N LEU A 7 -35.28 -24.17 -30.73
CA LEU A 7 -36.25 -23.41 -29.93
C LEU A 7 -35.62 -23.02 -28.58
N GLU A 8 -34.81 -23.89 -27.97
CA GLU A 8 -34.04 -23.54 -26.77
C GLU A 8 -33.06 -22.38 -27.02
N ASP A 9 -32.34 -22.36 -28.15
CA ASP A 9 -31.45 -21.22 -28.47
C ASP A 9 -32.24 -19.92 -28.64
N ALA A 10 -33.44 -19.99 -29.23
CA ALA A 10 -34.31 -18.82 -29.40
C ALA A 10 -34.86 -18.32 -28.07
N LEU A 11 -35.27 -19.21 -27.17
CA LEU A 11 -35.75 -18.87 -25.83
C LEU A 11 -34.63 -18.31 -24.95
N SER A 12 -33.44 -18.93 -24.98
CA SER A 12 -32.27 -18.42 -24.25
C SER A 12 -31.89 -17.01 -24.69
N ASN A 13 -32.00 -16.70 -26.00
CA ASN A 13 -31.79 -15.35 -26.51
C ASN A 13 -32.85 -14.33 -26.03
N VAL A 14 -34.08 -14.77 -25.73
CA VAL A 14 -35.13 -13.92 -25.17
C VAL A 14 -34.92 -13.72 -23.67
N ASP A 15 -34.56 -14.77 -22.94
CA ASP A 15 -34.24 -14.70 -21.50
C ASP A 15 -33.04 -13.75 -21.26
N LEU A 16 -32.07 -13.74 -22.18
CA LEU A 16 -30.94 -12.81 -22.21
C LEU A 16 -31.36 -11.33 -22.34
N LEU A 17 -32.51 -11.03 -22.95
CA LEU A 17 -33.07 -9.68 -23.01
C LEU A 17 -33.72 -9.27 -21.69
N GLU A 18 -34.22 -10.23 -20.91
CA GLU A 18 -34.82 -10.01 -19.59
C GLU A 18 -33.76 -9.74 -18.51
N GLU A 19 -32.56 -10.32 -18.67
CA GLU A 19 -31.39 -10.05 -17.82
C GLU A 19 -30.61 -8.79 -18.24
N LEU A 20 -30.94 -8.20 -19.39
CA LEU A 20 -30.24 -7.06 -19.94
C LEU A 20 -30.54 -5.83 -19.06
N PRO A 21 -29.53 -5.25 -18.38
CA PRO A 21 -29.77 -4.10 -17.53
C PRO A 21 -30.28 -2.97 -18.41
N LEU A 22 -31.56 -2.60 -18.23
CA LEU A 22 -32.12 -1.40 -18.82
C LEU A 22 -31.23 -0.22 -18.36
N PRO A 23 -30.94 0.76 -19.24
CA PRO A 23 -30.21 1.95 -18.85
C PRO A 23 -31.10 2.75 -17.91
N ASP A 24 -31.08 2.39 -16.62
CA ASP A 24 -31.55 3.27 -15.59
C ASP A 24 -30.55 4.42 -15.56
N GLN A 25 -31.01 5.63 -15.89
CA GLN A 25 -30.18 6.83 -15.80
C GLN A 25 -29.87 7.19 -14.35
N GLN A 26 -30.39 6.42 -13.38
CA GLN A 26 -30.10 6.61 -11.99
C GLN A 26 -28.65 6.20 -11.66
N PRO A 27 -27.82 7.12 -11.13
CA PRO A 27 -26.47 6.80 -10.72
C PRO A 27 -26.48 5.74 -9.61
N CYS A 28 -25.73 4.64 -9.80
CA CYS A 28 -25.57 3.61 -8.78
C CYS A 28 -24.68 4.14 -7.65
N ILE A 29 -25.30 4.53 -6.54
CA ILE A 29 -24.62 4.99 -5.31
C ILE A 29 -24.54 3.90 -4.24
N GLU A 30 -25.19 2.76 -4.47
CA GLU A 30 -25.17 1.63 -3.55
C GLU A 30 -23.85 0.86 -3.63
N PRO A 31 -23.31 0.38 -2.50
CA PRO A 31 -22.17 -0.52 -2.50
C PRO A 31 -22.54 -1.87 -3.14
N LEU A 32 -21.55 -2.56 -3.70
CA LEU A 32 -21.72 -3.94 -4.17
C LEU A 32 -22.25 -4.82 -3.02
N PRO A 33 -23.27 -5.66 -3.22
CA PRO A 33 -23.73 -6.60 -2.20
C PRO A 33 -22.56 -7.47 -1.71
N SER A 34 -22.42 -7.59 -0.39
CA SER A 34 -21.38 -8.40 0.22
C SER A 34 -21.67 -9.89 -0.01
N SER A 35 -21.18 -10.43 -1.12
CA SER A 35 -21.16 -11.88 -1.33
C SER A 35 -20.13 -12.54 -0.39
N VAL A 36 -20.56 -13.54 0.37
CA VAL A 36 -19.67 -14.43 1.11
C VAL A 36 -19.08 -15.41 0.10
N MET A 37 -17.97 -15.01 -0.53
CA MET A 37 -17.23 -15.83 -1.48
C MET A 37 -16.07 -16.49 -0.75
N TYR A 38 -16.00 -17.83 -0.75
CA TYR A 38 -14.86 -18.55 -0.22
C TYR A 38 -13.72 -18.47 -1.24
N GLN A 39 -12.71 -17.65 -0.97
CA GLN A 39 -11.49 -17.61 -1.78
C GLN A 39 -10.34 -18.29 -1.05
N PRO A 40 -9.64 -19.24 -1.69
CA PRO A 40 -8.41 -19.75 -1.16
C PRO A 40 -7.37 -18.61 -1.14
N ASN A 41 -6.98 -18.17 0.04
CA ASN A 41 -5.89 -17.23 0.23
C ASN A 41 -4.55 -17.98 0.11
N PHE A 42 -3.86 -17.80 -1.00
CA PHE A 42 -2.53 -18.39 -1.21
C PHE A 42 -1.39 -17.49 -0.72
N ASN A 43 -1.68 -16.43 0.03
CA ASN A 43 -0.67 -15.63 0.70
C ASN A 43 -0.21 -16.32 1.99
N THR A 44 0.85 -17.11 1.88
CA THR A 44 1.44 -17.87 2.99
C THR A 44 2.45 -17.07 3.82
N ASN A 45 2.62 -15.77 3.58
CA ASN A 45 3.73 -14.97 4.17
C ASN A 45 5.09 -15.70 4.09
N PHE A 46 5.32 -16.42 2.98
CA PHE A 46 6.53 -17.21 2.73
C PHE A 46 6.73 -18.44 3.64
N GLU A 47 5.72 -18.95 4.34
CA GLU A 47 5.85 -20.18 5.17
C GLU A 47 6.48 -21.37 4.42
N ASP A 48 6.14 -21.53 3.13
CA ASP A 48 6.64 -22.58 2.24
C ASP A 48 8.04 -22.29 1.65
N ARG A 49 8.75 -21.24 2.08
CA ARG A 49 10.10 -20.86 1.58
C ARG A 49 11.12 -21.99 1.57
N ASN A 50 11.04 -22.90 2.54
CA ASN A 50 11.95 -24.04 2.68
C ASN A 50 11.71 -25.13 1.62
N ALA A 51 10.60 -25.11 0.89
CA ALA A 51 10.35 -26.00 -0.24
C ALA A 51 11.18 -25.61 -1.48
N PHE A 52 11.61 -24.35 -1.58
CA PHE A 52 12.34 -23.81 -2.74
C PHE A 52 13.85 -23.71 -2.50
N VAL A 53 14.43 -24.66 -1.72
CA VAL A 53 15.87 -24.72 -1.40
C VAL A 53 16.65 -25.08 -2.66
N THR A 54 16.87 -24.09 -3.51
CA THR A 54 17.70 -24.22 -4.72
C THR A 54 18.81 -23.17 -4.67
N GLY A 55 19.87 -23.49 -3.92
CA GLY A 55 21.22 -22.99 -4.15
C GLY A 55 21.63 -21.62 -3.58
N ILE A 56 20.71 -20.77 -3.11
CA ILE A 56 21.10 -19.46 -2.54
C ILE A 56 20.35 -19.18 -1.24
N ALA A 57 20.96 -19.60 -0.12
CA ALA A 57 20.44 -19.43 1.25
C ALA A 57 20.09 -17.97 1.59
N ARG A 58 20.76 -17.00 0.96
CA ARG A 58 20.55 -15.57 1.17
C ARG A 58 19.12 -15.12 0.92
N TYR A 59 18.46 -15.61 -0.14
CA TYR A 59 17.09 -15.16 -0.45
C TYR A 59 16.07 -15.72 0.54
N ILE A 60 16.33 -16.91 1.08
CA ILE A 60 15.49 -17.53 2.12
C ILE A 60 15.65 -16.77 3.44
N GLU A 61 16.88 -16.46 3.85
CA GLU A 61 17.14 -15.62 5.04
C GLU A 61 16.41 -14.28 4.92
N GLN A 62 16.51 -13.65 3.74
CA GLN A 62 15.79 -12.41 3.47
C GLN A 62 14.27 -12.58 3.53
N ALA A 63 13.70 -13.64 2.95
CA ALA A 63 12.29 -13.94 3.06
C ALA A 63 11.85 -14.13 4.53
N THR A 64 12.66 -14.82 5.35
CA THR A 64 12.44 -15.02 6.80
C THR A 64 12.36 -13.71 7.56
N VAL A 65 13.35 -12.83 7.35
CA VAL A 65 13.33 -11.51 7.99
C VAL A 65 12.13 -10.68 7.49
N HIS A 66 11.87 -10.70 6.18
CA HIS A 66 10.77 -9.95 5.57
C HIS A 66 9.39 -10.39 6.10
N SER A 67 9.15 -11.70 6.18
CA SER A 67 7.91 -12.27 6.72
C SER A 67 7.65 -11.84 8.16
N SER A 68 8.67 -11.95 9.04
CA SER A 68 8.59 -11.49 10.43
C SER A 68 8.35 -9.98 10.54
N MET A 69 8.90 -9.19 9.62
CA MET A 69 8.66 -7.74 9.58
C MET A 69 7.23 -7.39 9.12
N ASN A 70 6.64 -8.18 8.22
CA ASN A 70 5.25 -7.97 7.80
C ASN A 70 4.26 -8.20 8.94
N GLU A 71 4.46 -9.22 9.77
CA GLU A 71 3.63 -9.49 10.96
C GLU A 71 3.63 -8.30 11.93
N MET A 72 4.79 -7.68 12.13
CA MET A 72 4.91 -6.50 12.99
C MET A 72 4.24 -5.24 12.38
N LEU A 73 4.17 -5.13 11.04
CA LEU A 73 3.39 -4.07 10.39
C LEU A 73 1.88 -4.28 10.60
N GLU A 74 1.42 -5.53 10.57
CA GLU A 74 0.02 -5.87 10.87
C GLU A 74 -0.33 -5.55 12.32
N GLU A 75 0.51 -5.95 13.28
CA GLU A 75 0.34 -5.60 14.70
C GLU A 75 0.35 -4.07 14.91
N GLY A 76 1.24 -3.35 14.22
CA GLY A 76 1.27 -1.88 14.26
C GLY A 76 0.01 -1.23 13.73
N GLN A 77 -0.62 -1.83 12.72
CA GLN A 77 -1.92 -1.37 12.19
C GLN A 77 -3.04 -1.56 13.23
N GLU A 78 -3.03 -2.64 14.01
CA GLU A 78 -3.99 -2.85 15.10
C GLU A 78 -3.89 -1.75 16.16
N TYR A 79 -2.67 -1.36 16.56
CA TYR A 79 -2.46 -0.23 17.47
C TYR A 79 -2.87 1.11 16.85
N ALA A 80 -2.66 1.31 15.55
CA ALA A 80 -3.14 2.52 14.87
C ALA A 80 -4.67 2.61 14.92
N ILE A 81 -5.38 1.50 14.66
CA ILE A 81 -6.84 1.41 14.79
C ILE A 81 -7.27 1.67 16.24
N MET A 82 -6.60 1.06 17.22
CA MET A 82 -6.86 1.27 18.64
C MET A 82 -6.76 2.75 19.02
N LEU A 83 -5.65 3.43 18.65
CA LEU A 83 -5.46 4.86 18.94
C LEU A 83 -6.51 5.72 18.24
N TYR A 84 -6.77 5.44 16.96
CA TYR A 84 -7.73 6.19 16.15
C TYR A 84 -9.15 6.10 16.70
N THR A 85 -9.58 4.90 17.09
CA THR A 85 -10.93 4.64 17.62
C THR A 85 -11.08 4.94 19.10
N TRP A 86 -9.99 5.31 19.80
CA TRP A 86 -10.02 5.64 21.22
C TRP A 86 -10.86 6.90 21.49
N ARG A 87 -11.99 6.72 22.18
CA ARG A 87 -12.82 7.80 22.73
C ARG A 87 -12.62 7.92 24.23
N SER A 88 -12.75 9.13 24.76
CA SER A 88 -12.45 9.39 26.17
C SER A 88 -13.46 8.70 27.09
N CYS A 89 -12.96 7.75 27.89
CA CYS A 89 -13.73 7.16 28.98
C CYS A 89 -13.84 8.13 30.16
N SER A 90 -12.78 8.89 30.46
CA SER A 90 -12.74 9.83 31.58
C SER A 90 -13.76 10.97 31.47
N ARG A 91 -14.17 11.37 30.26
CA ARG A 91 -15.28 12.31 30.05
C ARG A 91 -16.65 11.75 30.49
N ALA A 92 -16.82 10.42 30.48
CA ALA A 92 -18.04 9.75 30.92
C ALA A 92 -18.05 9.41 32.42
N ILE A 93 -16.89 9.48 33.09
CA ILE A 93 -16.76 9.16 34.51
C ILE A 93 -17.17 10.35 35.37
N PRO A 94 -18.04 10.18 36.39
CA PRO A 94 -18.39 11.25 37.33
C PRO A 94 -17.17 11.79 38.06
N GLN A 95 -16.92 13.10 37.97
CA GLN A 95 -15.78 13.71 38.64
C GLN A 95 -16.01 13.83 40.14
N VAL A 96 -14.97 13.50 40.93
CA VAL A 96 -14.95 13.73 42.38
C VAL A 96 -14.74 15.22 42.64
N LYS A 97 -15.76 15.90 43.15
CA LYS A 97 -15.75 17.37 43.34
C LYS A 97 -14.98 17.81 44.58
N CYS A 98 -15.07 17.03 45.66
CA CYS A 98 -14.40 17.33 46.92
C CYS A 98 -13.99 16.03 47.63
N ASN A 99 -13.12 16.16 48.63
CA ASN A 99 -12.61 15.01 49.37
C ASN A 99 -13.69 14.30 50.22
N GLU A 100 -14.74 15.01 50.59
CA GLU A 100 -15.84 14.59 51.48
C GLU A 100 -17.01 13.93 50.73
N GLN A 101 -16.88 13.76 49.40
CA GLN A 101 -17.95 13.20 48.58
C GLN A 101 -18.27 11.74 48.99
N PRO A 102 -19.53 11.38 49.32
CA PRO A 102 -19.89 10.07 49.86
C PRO A 102 -19.52 8.88 48.96
N ASN A 103 -19.78 8.99 47.66
CA ASN A 103 -19.52 7.94 46.67
C ASN A 103 -18.11 8.00 46.06
N ARG A 104 -17.17 8.73 46.69
CA ARG A 104 -15.80 8.90 46.18
C ARG A 104 -15.06 7.57 45.99
N VAL A 105 -15.17 6.66 46.95
CA VAL A 105 -14.48 5.36 46.89
C VAL A 105 -15.05 4.51 45.76
N GLU A 106 -16.37 4.40 45.69
CA GLU A 106 -17.08 3.65 44.65
C GLU A 106 -16.75 4.17 43.24
N ILE A 107 -16.73 5.49 43.03
CA ILE A 107 -16.32 6.10 41.76
C ILE A 107 -14.90 5.63 41.38
N TYR A 108 -13.95 5.66 42.31
CA TYR A 108 -12.58 5.24 42.01
C TYR A 108 -12.45 3.74 41.78
N GLU A 109 -13.21 2.90 42.49
CA GLU A 109 -13.23 1.45 42.26
C GLU A 109 -13.74 1.14 40.85
N LYS A 110 -14.86 1.74 40.45
CA LYS A 110 -15.41 1.60 39.10
C LYS A 110 -14.55 2.23 38.02
N THR A 111 -13.86 3.34 38.33
CA THR A 111 -12.88 3.96 37.42
C THR A 111 -11.76 2.99 37.10
N VAL A 112 -11.20 2.31 38.12
CA VAL A 112 -10.16 1.30 37.90
C VAL A 112 -10.71 0.11 37.12
N GLU A 113 -11.87 -0.44 37.50
CA GLU A 113 -12.50 -1.58 36.83
C GLU A 113 -12.69 -1.35 35.31
N VAL A 114 -13.12 -0.14 34.93
CA VAL A 114 -13.35 0.21 33.52
C VAL A 114 -12.05 0.51 32.77
N LEU A 115 -11.12 1.26 33.38
CA LEU A 115 -9.93 1.75 32.69
C LEU A 115 -8.74 0.78 32.73
N GLU A 116 -8.69 -0.18 33.65
CA GLU A 116 -7.58 -1.12 33.79
C GLU A 116 -7.31 -1.92 32.50
N PRO A 117 -8.32 -2.55 31.85
CA PRO A 117 -8.09 -3.27 30.59
C PRO A 117 -7.60 -2.36 29.46
N GLU A 118 -8.08 -1.11 29.43
CA GLU A 118 -7.67 -0.13 28.42
C GLU A 118 -6.22 0.33 28.67
N VAL A 119 -5.82 0.57 29.92
CA VAL A 119 -4.44 0.90 30.27
C VAL A 119 -3.48 -0.25 29.94
N THR A 120 -3.90 -1.51 30.07
CA THR A 120 -3.11 -2.66 29.58
C THR A 120 -2.82 -2.56 28.09
N LYS A 121 -3.80 -2.15 27.26
CA LYS A 121 -3.56 -1.92 25.82
C LYS A 121 -2.52 -0.82 25.57
N LEU A 122 -2.55 0.26 26.37
CA LEU A 122 -1.55 1.34 26.27
C LEU A 122 -0.15 0.90 26.70
N MET A 123 -0.05 0.03 27.70
CA MET A 123 1.20 -0.59 28.11
C MET A 123 1.76 -1.46 26.97
N ASN A 124 0.92 -2.30 26.37
CA ASN A 124 1.31 -3.13 25.24
C ASN A 124 1.74 -2.28 24.04
N PHE A 125 1.03 -1.18 23.74
CA PHE A 125 1.44 -0.22 22.72
C PHE A 125 2.82 0.41 23.01
N MET A 126 3.07 0.81 24.26
CA MET A 126 4.37 1.36 24.67
C MET A 126 5.51 0.34 24.49
N TYR A 127 5.27 -0.94 24.78
CA TYR A 127 6.23 -2.02 24.57
C TYR A 127 6.42 -2.36 23.10
N PHE A 128 5.33 -2.41 22.34
CA PHE A 128 5.34 -2.66 20.90
C PHE A 128 6.20 -1.64 20.18
N GLN A 129 5.93 -0.34 20.33
CA GLN A 129 6.68 0.69 19.60
C GLN A 129 8.17 0.65 19.91
N ARG A 130 8.55 0.32 21.16
CA ARG A 130 9.95 0.17 21.56
C ARG A 130 10.60 -1.00 20.85
N THR A 131 9.93 -2.16 20.87
CA THR A 131 10.39 -3.39 20.21
C THR A 131 10.49 -3.18 18.70
N ALA A 132 9.52 -2.49 18.10
CA ALA A 132 9.49 -2.18 16.68
C ALA A 132 10.64 -1.24 16.27
N ILE A 133 10.92 -0.19 17.04
CA ILE A 133 12.09 0.68 16.81
C ILE A 133 13.38 -0.13 16.93
N ASP A 134 13.55 -0.91 18.00
CA ASP A 134 14.77 -1.70 18.23
C ASP A 134 14.99 -2.72 17.09
N ARG A 135 13.91 -3.37 16.62
CA ARG A 135 13.96 -4.31 15.49
C ARG A 135 14.32 -3.61 14.18
N PHE A 136 13.66 -2.49 13.87
CA PHE A 136 13.93 -1.70 12.67
C PHE A 136 15.37 -1.18 12.65
N CYS A 137 15.83 -0.55 13.74
CA CYS A 137 17.20 -0.06 13.88
C CYS A 137 18.23 -1.21 13.84
N GLY A 138 17.89 -2.38 14.38
CA GLY A 138 18.71 -3.59 14.27
C GLY A 138 18.92 -4.02 12.81
N GLU A 139 17.86 -3.99 12.00
CA GLU A 139 17.94 -4.27 10.57
C GLU A 139 18.72 -3.21 9.78
N VAL A 140 18.49 -1.92 10.10
CA VAL A 140 19.29 -0.81 9.52
C VAL A 140 20.77 -1.01 9.83
N ARG A 141 21.12 -1.34 11.08
CA ARG A 141 22.51 -1.60 11.49
C ARG A 141 23.11 -2.79 10.73
N ARG A 142 22.33 -3.86 10.53
CA ARG A 142 22.77 -5.06 9.79
C ARG A 142 23.06 -4.74 8.33
N LEU A 143 22.19 -3.97 7.68
CA LEU A 143 22.31 -3.61 6.26
C LEU A 143 23.36 -2.51 6.00
N CYS A 144 23.60 -1.62 6.96
CA CYS A 144 24.62 -0.57 6.86
C CYS A 144 26.03 -1.05 7.22
N HIS A 145 26.21 -2.28 7.69
CA HIS A 145 27.53 -2.86 7.99
C HIS A 145 28.48 -2.74 6.79
N THR A 146 29.75 -2.39 7.01
CA THR A 146 30.71 -2.03 5.94
C THR A 146 30.84 -3.10 4.84
N GLU A 147 30.74 -4.37 5.22
CA GLU A 147 30.77 -5.50 4.27
C GLU A 147 29.43 -5.72 3.55
N ARG A 148 28.29 -5.44 4.21
CA ARG A 148 26.94 -5.68 3.67
C ARG A 148 26.35 -4.49 2.93
N ARG A 149 26.83 -3.27 3.15
CA ARG A 149 26.34 -2.04 2.49
C ARG A 149 26.47 -2.09 0.96
N LYS A 150 27.36 -2.94 0.44
CA LYS A 150 27.54 -3.15 -0.99
C LYS A 150 26.69 -4.31 -1.53
N ASP A 151 26.08 -5.11 -0.66
CA ASP A 151 25.25 -6.23 -1.07
C ASP A 151 23.93 -5.76 -1.65
N PHE A 152 23.36 -6.63 -2.48
CA PHE A 152 22.02 -6.43 -3.04
C PHE A 152 20.97 -6.52 -1.94
N VAL A 153 20.07 -5.53 -1.91
CA VAL A 153 18.86 -5.50 -1.09
C VAL A 153 17.67 -5.37 -2.04
N SER A 154 16.71 -6.27 -1.94
CA SER A 154 15.55 -6.31 -2.84
C SER A 154 14.63 -5.10 -2.63
N GLU A 155 14.06 -4.57 -3.71
CA GLU A 155 13.07 -3.50 -3.71
C GLU A 155 11.92 -3.79 -2.75
N ALA A 156 11.39 -5.03 -2.75
CA ALA A 156 10.30 -5.43 -1.86
C ALA A 156 10.67 -5.28 -0.37
N TYR A 157 11.93 -5.53 -0.02
CA TYR A 157 12.42 -5.39 1.34
C TYR A 157 12.65 -3.92 1.71
N LEU A 158 13.22 -3.12 0.80
CA LEU A 158 13.32 -1.67 0.97
C LEU A 158 11.95 -1.01 1.15
N LEU A 159 10.95 -1.44 0.37
CA LEU A 159 9.57 -0.97 0.49
C LEU A 159 8.97 -1.32 1.85
N THR A 160 9.24 -2.52 2.38
CA THR A 160 8.83 -2.91 3.73
C THR A 160 9.50 -2.05 4.80
N LEU A 161 10.80 -1.75 4.68
CA LEU A 161 11.45 -0.77 5.57
C LEU A 161 10.81 0.63 5.45
N GLY A 162 10.42 1.04 4.24
CA GLY A 162 9.62 2.25 4.02
C GLY A 162 8.28 2.21 4.75
N LYS A 163 7.56 1.08 4.71
CA LYS A 163 6.31 0.90 5.46
C LYS A 163 6.51 1.04 6.98
N PHE A 164 7.63 0.58 7.52
CA PHE A 164 7.98 0.80 8.94
C PHE A 164 8.15 2.29 9.25
N ILE A 165 8.87 3.02 8.40
CA ILE A 165 9.02 4.48 8.54
C ILE A 165 7.64 5.15 8.58
N ASN A 166 6.74 4.79 7.65
CA ASN A 166 5.37 5.28 7.65
C ASN A 166 4.57 4.87 8.89
N MET A 167 4.71 3.63 9.37
CA MET A 167 4.04 3.13 10.59
C MET A 167 4.44 3.97 11.80
N PHE A 168 5.73 4.28 11.98
CA PHE A 168 6.18 5.14 13.07
C PHE A 168 5.58 6.54 13.00
N ALA A 169 5.52 7.14 11.80
CA ALA A 169 4.87 8.44 11.61
C ALA A 169 3.38 8.41 11.99
N VAL A 170 2.65 7.39 11.53
CA VAL A 170 1.22 7.21 11.81
C VAL A 170 0.97 7.06 13.32
N LEU A 171 1.73 6.17 13.98
CA LEU A 171 1.56 5.90 15.41
C LEU A 171 1.90 7.12 16.28
N ASP A 172 2.94 7.88 15.92
CA ASP A 172 3.35 9.05 16.71
C ASP A 172 2.35 10.21 16.55
N GLU A 173 1.88 10.50 15.34
CA GLU A 173 0.87 11.55 15.13
C GLU A 173 -0.48 11.17 15.75
N LEU A 174 -0.92 9.90 15.64
CA LEU A 174 -2.12 9.42 16.33
C LEU A 174 -2.01 9.60 17.84
N LYS A 175 -0.86 9.21 18.41
CA LYS A 175 -0.57 9.40 19.84
C LYS A 175 -0.56 10.89 20.21
N ASN A 176 0.02 11.75 19.38
CA ASN A 176 0.12 13.19 19.63
C ASN A 176 -1.27 13.85 19.66
N MET A 177 -2.15 13.48 18.74
CA MET A 177 -3.50 14.07 18.63
C MET A 177 -4.48 13.55 19.68
N LYS A 178 -4.33 12.30 20.15
CA LYS A 178 -5.30 11.67 21.06
C LYS A 178 -5.09 12.05 22.53
N CYS A 179 -5.47 13.28 22.89
CA CYS A 179 -5.51 13.75 24.29
C CYS A 179 -6.33 12.82 25.22
N SER A 180 -7.39 12.17 24.68
CA SER A 180 -8.21 11.19 25.39
C SER A 180 -7.39 10.06 26.04
N VAL A 181 -6.40 9.54 25.31
CA VAL A 181 -5.52 8.45 25.79
C VAL A 181 -4.73 8.90 27.03
N LYS A 182 -4.12 10.08 26.97
CA LYS A 182 -3.37 10.66 28.09
C LYS A 182 -4.27 10.94 29.30
N ASN A 183 -5.47 11.45 29.05
CA ASN A 183 -6.43 11.81 30.10
C ASN A 183 -6.99 10.57 30.81
N ASP A 184 -7.36 9.53 30.05
CA ASP A 184 -7.88 8.29 30.59
C ASP A 184 -6.82 7.57 31.45
N HIS A 185 -5.57 7.48 30.99
CA HIS A 185 -4.48 6.96 31.82
C HIS A 185 -4.26 7.78 33.09
N SER A 186 -4.36 9.12 33.01
CA SER A 186 -4.21 10.00 34.17
C SER A 186 -5.35 9.81 35.19
N ALA A 187 -6.58 9.60 34.72
CA ALA A 187 -7.73 9.29 35.56
C ALA A 187 -7.57 7.94 36.27
N TYR A 188 -7.15 6.91 35.53
CA TYR A 188 -6.80 5.60 36.08
C TYR A 188 -5.72 5.70 37.16
N LYS A 189 -4.59 6.36 36.85
CA LYS A 189 -3.46 6.49 37.78
C LYS A 189 -3.88 7.14 39.10
N ARG A 190 -4.71 8.19 39.04
CA ARG A 190 -5.24 8.88 40.23
C ARG A 190 -6.13 7.96 41.08
N ALA A 191 -7.01 7.20 40.43
CA ALA A 191 -7.91 6.27 41.11
C ALA A 191 -7.14 5.10 41.76
N ALA A 192 -6.22 4.48 41.02
CA ALA A 192 -5.40 3.36 41.49
C ALA A 192 -4.49 3.74 42.66
N GLN A 193 -3.91 4.95 42.63
CA GLN A 193 -3.11 5.48 43.73
C GLN A 193 -3.95 5.72 44.99
N PHE A 194 -5.16 6.27 44.84
CA PHE A 194 -6.07 6.48 45.97
C PHE A 194 -6.47 5.17 46.64
N LEU A 195 -6.78 4.14 45.84
CA LEU A 195 -7.13 2.80 46.31
C LEU A 195 -5.93 1.96 46.78
N ARG A 196 -4.70 2.49 46.70
CA ARG A 196 -3.46 1.79 47.06
C ARG A 196 -3.26 0.45 46.30
N LYS A 197 -3.77 0.34 45.07
CA LYS A 197 -3.63 -0.85 44.23
C LYS A 197 -2.23 -1.01 43.62
N MET A 198 -1.46 0.08 43.50
CA MET A 198 -0.07 0.04 43.03
C MET A 198 0.90 -0.04 44.22
N SER A 199 1.21 -1.27 44.66
CA SER A 199 2.12 -1.52 45.78
C SER A 199 3.49 -2.07 45.38
N GLU A 200 3.60 -2.69 44.20
CA GLU A 200 4.86 -3.28 43.74
C GLU A 200 5.78 -2.25 43.05
N PRO A 201 7.10 -2.24 43.35
CA PRO A 201 8.05 -1.32 42.73
C PRO A 201 8.10 -1.38 41.19
N SER A 202 7.94 -2.58 40.61
CA SER A 202 7.88 -2.82 39.17
C SER A 202 6.70 -2.11 38.52
N SER A 203 5.49 -2.31 39.07
CA SER A 203 4.25 -1.69 38.60
C SER A 203 4.29 -0.16 38.68
N ILE A 204 4.89 0.38 39.75
CA ILE A 204 5.06 1.83 39.91
C ILE A 204 5.97 2.41 38.83
N GLN A 205 7.11 1.75 38.56
CA GLN A 205 8.05 2.18 37.52
C GLN A 205 7.42 2.11 36.13
N GLU A 206 6.67 1.05 35.86
CA GLU A 206 5.94 0.85 34.61
C GLU A 206 4.90 1.94 34.36
N SER A 207 4.06 2.25 35.35
CA SER A 207 3.10 3.35 35.27
C SER A 207 3.79 4.69 35.05
N GLN A 208 4.96 4.91 35.66
CA GLN A 208 5.73 6.13 35.47
C GLN A 208 6.29 6.24 34.05
N ASN A 209 6.81 5.15 33.48
CA ASN A 209 7.28 5.09 32.10
C ASN A 209 6.14 5.41 31.12
N LEU A 210 4.94 4.85 31.34
CA LEU A 210 3.78 5.14 30.50
C LEU A 210 3.35 6.60 30.62
N SER A 211 3.35 7.18 31.82
CA SER A 211 3.07 8.62 32.01
C SER A 211 4.04 9.48 31.19
N MET A 212 5.33 9.18 31.23
CA MET A 212 6.34 9.92 30.46
C MET A 212 6.16 9.72 28.96
N PHE A 213 5.87 8.49 28.50
CA PHE A 213 5.62 8.20 27.09
C PHE A 213 4.43 8.99 26.54
N LEU A 214 3.30 9.00 27.23
CA LEU A 214 2.09 9.71 26.81
C LEU A 214 2.23 11.24 26.93
N ALA A 215 3.05 11.74 27.85
CA ALA A 215 3.24 13.18 28.05
C ALA A 215 4.16 13.83 27.00
N ASN A 216 5.15 13.10 26.49
CA ASN A 216 6.13 13.64 25.54
C ASN A 216 5.57 13.62 24.11
N HIS A 217 5.52 14.79 23.46
CA HIS A 217 5.16 14.91 22.04
C HIS A 217 6.30 14.39 21.15
N ASN A 218 5.96 13.78 20.01
CA ASN A 218 6.91 13.20 19.05
C ASN A 218 7.86 12.14 19.65
N LYS A 219 7.40 11.39 20.66
CA LYS A 219 8.27 10.51 21.44
C LYS A 219 8.78 9.33 20.59
N ILE A 220 7.95 8.77 19.71
CA ILE A 220 8.35 7.66 18.84
C ILE A 220 9.38 8.16 17.82
N THR A 221 9.10 9.30 17.17
CA THR A 221 10.01 9.93 16.19
C THR A 221 11.37 10.28 16.80
N GLN A 222 11.38 10.92 17.96
CA GLN A 222 12.63 11.27 18.65
C GLN A 222 13.45 10.03 19.03
N SER A 223 12.78 8.97 19.51
CA SER A 223 13.46 7.73 19.90
C SER A 223 14.04 7.02 18.68
N LEU A 224 13.32 7.03 17.56
CA LEU A 224 13.80 6.51 16.28
C LEU A 224 15.01 7.29 15.76
N GLN A 225 14.95 8.62 15.73
CA GLN A 225 16.09 9.47 15.32
C GLN A 225 17.33 9.21 16.17
N GLN A 226 17.19 9.19 17.50
CA GLN A 226 18.30 8.94 18.41
C GLN A 226 18.97 7.58 18.16
N GLN A 227 18.20 6.53 17.90
CA GLN A 227 18.77 5.21 17.62
C GLN A 227 19.39 5.10 16.23
N LEU A 228 18.83 5.80 15.23
CA LEU A 228 19.36 5.82 13.87
C LEU A 228 20.67 6.59 13.76
N GLU A 229 20.77 7.77 14.39
CA GLU A 229 21.98 8.62 14.34
C GLU A 229 23.23 7.94 14.93
N VAL A 230 23.05 6.94 15.81
CA VAL A 230 24.14 6.12 16.35
C VAL A 230 24.69 5.13 15.31
N ILE A 231 23.93 4.79 14.27
CA ILE A 231 24.32 3.82 13.25
C ILE A 231 25.09 4.54 12.14
N ASN A 232 26.37 4.20 11.96
CA ASN A 232 27.17 4.77 10.89
C ASN A 232 26.62 4.39 9.49
N GLY A 233 26.28 5.39 8.67
CA GLY A 233 25.77 5.22 7.31
C GLY A 233 24.29 4.86 7.22
N TYR A 234 23.48 5.11 8.26
CA TYR A 234 22.02 4.88 8.21
C TYR A 234 21.35 5.69 7.10
N GLU A 235 21.83 6.91 6.86
CA GLU A 235 21.30 7.84 5.88
C GLU A 235 21.40 7.30 4.45
N GLU A 236 22.32 6.37 4.22
CA GLU A 236 22.55 5.75 2.93
C GLU A 236 21.55 4.63 2.65
N LEU A 237 21.08 3.92 3.67
CA LEU A 237 19.96 2.99 3.50
C LEU A 237 18.66 3.76 3.34
N LEU A 238 18.44 4.81 4.14
CA LEU A 238 17.24 5.66 4.01
C LEU A 238 17.18 6.32 2.62
N ALA A 239 18.31 6.76 2.08
CA ALA A 239 18.38 7.29 0.72
C ALA A 239 18.04 6.26 -0.35
N ASP A 240 18.29 4.95 -0.14
CA ASP A 240 17.83 3.89 -1.05
C ASP A 240 16.32 3.72 -0.99
N ILE A 241 15.73 3.75 0.21
CA ILE A 241 14.28 3.66 0.40
C ILE A 241 13.59 4.86 -0.26
N VAL A 242 14.09 6.08 -0.04
CA VAL A 242 13.53 7.32 -0.63
C VAL A 242 13.64 7.29 -2.14
N ASN A 243 14.80 6.92 -2.71
CA ASN A 243 14.97 6.84 -4.15
C ASN A 243 14.06 5.79 -4.79
N LEU A 244 13.87 4.64 -4.14
CA LEU A 244 12.91 3.63 -4.59
C LEU A 244 11.49 4.20 -4.60
N CYS A 245 11.09 4.93 -3.57
CA CYS A 245 9.77 5.55 -3.53
C CYS A 245 9.60 6.59 -4.64
N VAL A 246 10.63 7.40 -4.91
CA VAL A 246 10.64 8.38 -6.01
C VAL A 246 10.46 7.70 -7.36
N ASP A 247 11.21 6.61 -7.60
CA ASP A 247 11.10 5.83 -8.83
C ASP A 247 9.71 5.20 -8.98
N TYR A 248 9.20 4.59 -7.91
CA TYR A 248 7.88 3.96 -7.93
C TYR A 248 6.76 4.98 -8.17
N TYR A 249 6.86 6.19 -7.58
CA TYR A 249 5.87 7.23 -7.80
C TYR A 249 5.91 7.77 -9.24
N GLU A 250 7.11 8.02 -9.76
CA GLU A 250 7.33 8.54 -11.12
C GLU A 250 6.87 7.54 -12.19
N ASN A 251 7.18 6.25 -12.01
CA ASN A 251 6.87 5.18 -12.96
C ASN A 251 5.50 4.52 -12.72
N LYS A 252 4.67 5.05 -11.80
CA LYS A 252 3.35 4.51 -11.44
C LYS A 252 3.40 3.04 -10.98
N MET A 253 4.42 2.66 -10.23
CA MET A 253 4.58 1.34 -9.59
C MET A 253 3.80 1.29 -8.27
N TYR A 254 2.48 1.46 -8.37
CA TYR A 254 1.51 1.33 -7.29
C TYR A 254 0.14 1.03 -7.92
N LEU A 255 -0.77 0.41 -7.17
CA LEU A 255 -2.12 0.18 -7.67
C LEU A 255 -3.17 0.93 -6.86
N THR A 256 -3.06 0.99 -5.54
CA THR A 256 -4.11 1.60 -4.69
C THR A 256 -3.78 3.04 -4.29
N PRO A 257 -4.79 3.85 -3.91
CA PRO A 257 -4.54 5.19 -3.37
C PRO A 257 -3.62 5.17 -2.15
N SER A 258 -3.84 4.22 -1.24
CA SER A 258 -3.02 4.06 -0.03
C SER A 258 -1.55 3.79 -0.33
N GLU A 259 -1.25 2.96 -1.33
CA GLU A 259 0.12 2.70 -1.80
C GLU A 259 0.72 3.98 -2.39
N LYS A 260 -0.02 4.70 -3.25
CA LYS A 260 0.41 5.99 -3.82
C LYS A 260 0.78 6.99 -2.72
N HIS A 261 -0.10 7.19 -1.74
CA HIS A 261 0.09 8.16 -0.66
C HIS A 261 1.21 7.73 0.30
N MET A 262 1.36 6.43 0.56
CA MET A 262 2.47 5.90 1.37
C MET A 262 3.83 6.25 0.75
N LEU A 263 4.01 6.16 -0.57
CA LEU A 263 5.28 6.55 -1.21
C LEU A 263 5.68 7.99 -0.86
N LEU A 264 4.72 8.92 -0.93
CA LEU A 264 4.95 10.33 -0.61
C LEU A 264 5.24 10.56 0.88
N LYS A 265 4.52 9.87 1.76
CA LYS A 265 4.77 9.91 3.22
C LYS A 265 6.17 9.40 3.56
N VAL A 266 6.60 8.31 2.94
CA VAL A 266 7.95 7.75 3.12
C VAL A 266 9.02 8.69 2.57
N MET A 267 8.80 9.37 1.44
CA MET A 267 9.71 10.41 0.97
C MET A 267 9.87 11.53 2.01
N GLY A 268 8.76 12.06 2.52
CA GLY A 268 8.78 13.19 3.45
C GLY A 268 9.43 12.83 4.78
N PHE A 269 8.96 11.77 5.42
CA PHE A 269 9.50 11.36 6.71
C PHE A 269 10.91 10.76 6.58
N GLY A 270 11.22 10.09 5.48
CA GLY A 270 12.58 9.63 5.18
C GLY A 270 13.58 10.78 5.08
N LEU A 271 13.23 11.86 4.36
CA LEU A 271 14.06 13.08 4.32
C LEU A 271 14.21 13.72 5.70
N TYR A 272 13.13 13.78 6.49
CA TYR A 272 13.16 14.31 7.85
C TYR A 272 14.10 13.50 8.76
N LEU A 273 14.08 12.17 8.67
CA LEU A 273 14.98 11.30 9.45
C LEU A 273 16.44 11.39 8.98
N MET A 274 16.68 11.70 7.70
CA MET A 274 18.03 11.86 7.14
C MET A 274 18.65 13.24 7.40
N ASP A 275 17.85 14.22 7.83
CA ASP A 275 18.29 15.60 8.06
C ASP A 275 18.44 15.87 9.57
N GLY A 276 19.59 15.51 10.12
CA GLY A 276 19.89 15.53 11.56
C GLY A 276 21.31 16.00 11.87
N ASN A 277 21.84 15.66 13.04
CA ASN A 277 23.16 16.14 13.44
C ASN A 277 24.30 15.48 12.65
N SER A 278 24.12 14.22 12.27
CA SER A 278 25.14 13.40 11.61
C SER A 278 25.02 13.37 10.07
N SER A 279 23.89 13.83 9.51
CA SER A 279 23.58 13.75 8.09
C SER A 279 22.83 15.00 7.64
N ASN A 280 23.02 15.39 6.37
CA ASN A 280 22.41 16.58 5.79
C ASN A 280 21.94 16.28 4.37
N ILE A 281 20.63 16.43 4.14
CA ILE A 281 20.00 16.04 2.87
C ILE A 281 20.46 16.90 1.68
N TYR A 282 20.80 18.17 1.91
CA TYR A 282 21.29 19.07 0.87
C TYR A 282 22.69 18.70 0.38
N LYS A 283 23.54 18.20 1.28
CA LYS A 283 24.85 17.63 0.92
C LYS A 283 24.71 16.32 0.15
N LEU A 284 23.73 15.48 0.50
CA LEU A 284 23.43 14.25 -0.24
C LEU A 284 22.91 14.56 -1.66
N ASP A 285 22.04 15.56 -1.79
CA ASP A 285 21.56 16.05 -3.08
C ASP A 285 22.69 16.63 -3.95
N ALA A 286 23.60 17.42 -3.36
CA ALA A 286 24.78 17.92 -4.05
C ALA A 286 25.69 16.79 -4.60
N LYS A 287 25.72 15.64 -3.90
CA LYS A 287 26.39 14.41 -4.35
C LYS A 287 25.56 13.57 -5.32
N LYS A 288 24.37 14.04 -5.72
CA LYS A 288 23.37 13.32 -6.53
C LYS A 288 22.93 11.99 -5.91
N ARG A 289 23.02 11.86 -4.58
CA ARG A 289 22.63 10.65 -3.86
C ARG A 289 21.12 10.52 -3.74
N ILE A 290 20.44 11.65 -3.66
CA ILE A 290 18.99 11.83 -3.69
C ILE A 290 18.66 12.98 -4.65
N ASN A 291 17.39 13.11 -5.05
CA ASN A 291 16.93 14.17 -5.94
C ASN A 291 15.80 14.98 -5.27
N LEU A 292 16.19 16.07 -4.58
CA LEU A 292 15.22 16.92 -3.87
C LEU A 292 14.29 17.65 -4.84
N THR A 293 14.74 17.97 -6.05
CA THR A 293 13.93 18.65 -7.07
C THR A 293 12.72 17.81 -7.51
N LYS A 294 12.89 16.49 -7.67
CA LYS A 294 11.76 15.60 -7.99
C LYS A 294 10.77 15.56 -6.84
N ILE A 295 11.25 15.42 -5.61
CA ILE A 295 10.40 15.36 -4.40
C ILE A 295 9.64 16.67 -4.22
N ASP A 296 10.29 17.82 -4.38
CA ASP A 296 9.65 19.14 -4.35
C ASP A 296 8.52 19.24 -5.38
N LYS A 297 8.74 18.79 -6.62
CA LYS A 297 7.71 18.77 -7.66
C LYS A 297 6.52 17.88 -7.27
N PHE A 298 6.77 16.69 -6.73
CA PHE A 298 5.71 15.78 -6.30
C PHE A 298 4.89 16.39 -5.16
N PHE A 299 5.55 16.97 -4.16
CA PHE A 299 4.87 17.63 -3.03
C PHE A 299 4.16 18.91 -3.46
N LYS A 300 4.64 19.62 -4.48
CA LYS A 300 3.94 20.77 -5.07
C LYS A 300 2.65 20.35 -5.77
N GLN A 301 2.69 19.22 -6.49
CA GLN A 301 1.52 18.69 -7.20
C GLN A 301 0.45 18.16 -6.24
N LEU A 302 0.87 17.36 -5.25
CA LEU A 302 0.04 16.80 -4.20
C LEU A 302 0.66 17.14 -2.85
N GLN A 303 0.10 18.13 -2.19
CA GLN A 303 0.57 18.73 -0.92
C GLN A 303 0.05 18.01 0.32
N VAL A 304 -1.18 17.48 0.25
CA VAL A 304 -1.87 16.91 1.40
C VAL A 304 -2.31 15.49 1.06
N VAL A 305 -2.05 14.55 1.97
CA VAL A 305 -2.49 13.15 1.82
C VAL A 305 -3.07 12.62 3.13
N PRO A 306 -3.94 11.60 3.07
CA PRO A 306 -4.40 10.88 4.25
C PRO A 306 -3.24 10.27 5.02
N LEU A 307 -3.15 10.60 6.31
CA LEU A 307 -2.27 9.93 7.25
C LEU A 307 -2.92 8.63 7.73
N PHE A 308 -4.08 8.74 8.39
CA PHE A 308 -4.88 7.63 8.91
C PHE A 308 -6.32 8.07 9.18
N GLY A 309 -7.32 7.41 8.57
CA GLY A 309 -8.71 7.84 8.70
C GLY A 309 -8.92 9.25 8.13
N ASP A 310 -9.55 10.12 8.91
CA ASP A 310 -9.72 11.55 8.62
C ASP A 310 -8.48 12.41 8.94
N MET A 311 -7.48 11.86 9.63
CA MET A 311 -6.22 12.56 9.89
C MET A 311 -5.43 12.76 8.61
N GLN A 312 -5.09 14.01 8.35
CA GLN A 312 -4.36 14.44 7.17
C GLN A 312 -2.91 14.82 7.53
N ILE A 313 -2.04 14.74 6.53
CA ILE A 313 -0.68 15.26 6.66
C ILE A 313 -0.30 16.15 5.48
N GLU A 314 0.15 17.36 5.81
CA GLU A 314 0.79 18.25 4.85
C GLU A 314 2.24 17.76 4.64
N LEU A 315 2.56 17.28 3.44
CA LEU A 315 3.87 16.71 3.13
C LEU A 315 5.01 17.73 3.28
N SER A 316 4.71 19.01 3.05
CA SER A 316 5.67 20.10 3.23
C SER A 316 6.07 20.29 4.70
N ARG A 317 5.27 19.82 5.66
CA ARG A 317 5.56 19.90 7.11
C ARG A 317 6.87 19.21 7.44
N TYR A 318 7.12 18.02 6.88
CA TYR A 318 8.38 17.29 7.09
C TYR A 318 9.60 18.09 6.65
N ILE A 319 9.46 18.86 5.57
CA ILE A 319 10.52 19.73 5.05
C ILE A 319 10.68 20.96 5.95
N LYS A 320 9.59 21.65 6.28
CA LYS A 320 9.59 22.86 7.10
C LYS A 320 10.18 22.63 8.50
N THR A 321 10.04 21.43 9.05
CA THR A 321 10.55 21.06 10.37
C THR A 321 11.90 20.34 10.35
N SER A 322 12.54 20.18 9.20
CA SER A 322 13.85 19.52 9.11
C SER A 322 14.96 20.39 9.68
N ALA A 323 16.03 19.78 10.18
CA ALA A 323 17.07 20.47 10.94
C ALA A 323 17.75 21.63 10.17
N HIS A 324 17.94 21.48 8.85
CA HIS A 324 18.66 22.45 8.02
C HIS A 324 17.76 23.24 7.06
N PHE A 325 16.44 23.25 7.27
CA PHE A 325 15.49 23.91 6.39
C PHE A 325 15.71 25.42 6.28
N GLU A 326 15.93 26.10 7.41
CA GLU A 326 15.98 27.57 7.48
C GLU A 326 17.04 28.18 6.56
N GLU A 327 18.20 27.55 6.46
CA GLU A 327 19.32 27.97 5.59
C GLU A 327 19.06 27.67 4.11
N ASN A 328 18.09 26.81 3.80
CA ASN A 328 17.87 26.23 2.47
C ASN A 328 16.45 26.44 1.95
N LYS A 329 15.71 27.43 2.48
CA LYS A 329 14.31 27.71 2.08
C LYS A 329 14.13 27.90 0.57
N SER A 330 15.08 28.55 -0.09
CA SER A 330 15.04 28.84 -1.53
C SER A 330 15.05 27.60 -2.42
N ARG A 331 15.40 26.42 -1.87
CA ARG A 331 15.42 25.14 -2.58
C ARG A 331 14.03 24.53 -2.78
N TRP A 332 13.02 25.02 -2.06
CA TRP A 332 11.70 24.39 -1.97
C TRP A 332 10.61 25.32 -2.48
N THR A 333 9.81 24.83 -3.42
CA THR A 333 8.62 25.51 -3.92
C THR A 333 7.35 24.95 -3.29
N CYS A 334 7.36 23.69 -2.84
CA CYS A 334 6.21 23.00 -2.24
C CYS A 334 5.76 23.57 -0.90
N THR A 335 6.58 24.39 -0.25
CA THR A 335 6.30 25.03 1.04
C THR A 335 5.35 26.22 0.94
N SER A 336 5.17 26.77 -0.27
CA SER A 336 4.19 27.80 -0.57
C SER A 336 2.87 27.16 -1.02
N ILE A 337 1.76 27.60 -0.38
CA ILE A 337 0.41 27.20 -0.77
C ILE A 337 0.16 27.70 -2.19
N SER A 338 -0.26 26.79 -3.08
CA SER A 338 -0.56 27.12 -4.47
C SER A 338 -1.84 26.40 -4.89
N SER A 339 -2.67 27.08 -5.68
CA SER A 339 -3.82 26.47 -6.35
C SER A 339 -3.33 25.39 -7.33
N SER A 340 -3.41 24.13 -6.92
CA SER A 340 -3.09 22.98 -7.78
C SER A 340 -4.36 22.52 -8.51
N PRO A 341 -4.32 22.31 -9.84
CA PRO A 341 -5.41 21.66 -10.58
C PRO A 341 -5.77 20.28 -10.01
N GLN A 342 -4.84 19.65 -9.29
CA GLN A 342 -5.06 18.36 -8.60
C GLN A 342 -6.26 18.41 -7.63
N TYR A 343 -6.58 19.58 -7.07
CA TYR A 343 -7.68 19.76 -6.11
C TYR A 343 -8.94 20.37 -6.73
N ASN A 344 -8.92 20.73 -8.02
CA ASN A 344 -10.09 21.20 -8.73
C ASN A 344 -10.79 20.00 -9.39
N ILE A 345 -11.78 19.42 -8.70
CA ILE A 345 -12.52 18.27 -9.22
C ILE A 345 -13.25 18.60 -10.52
N CYS A 346 -13.76 19.83 -10.66
CA CYS A 346 -14.53 20.26 -11.84
C CYS A 346 -13.68 20.25 -13.12
N GLU A 347 -12.42 20.68 -13.05
CA GLU A 347 -11.48 20.61 -14.18
C GLU A 347 -11.16 19.16 -14.58
N GLN A 348 -11.14 18.24 -13.61
CA GLN A 348 -10.82 16.83 -13.85
C GLN A 348 -12.02 16.02 -14.38
N MET A 349 -13.25 16.52 -14.20
CA MET A 349 -14.46 15.83 -14.64
C MET A 349 -14.46 15.48 -16.12
N ILE A 350 -13.87 16.31 -16.98
CA ILE A 350 -13.83 16.07 -18.43
C ILE A 350 -13.09 14.77 -18.71
N GLN A 351 -11.85 14.65 -18.20
CA GLN A 351 -11.02 13.46 -18.40
C GLN A 351 -11.66 12.22 -17.75
N ILE A 352 -12.21 12.36 -16.53
CA ILE A 352 -12.85 11.25 -15.82
C ILE A 352 -14.04 10.70 -16.63
N ARG A 353 -14.92 11.57 -17.16
CA ARG A 353 -16.07 11.17 -17.97
C ARG A 353 -15.64 10.49 -19.27
N GLU A 354 -14.62 11.00 -19.95
CA GLU A 354 -14.08 10.40 -21.18
C GLU A 354 -13.52 9.01 -20.92
N ASP A 355 -12.70 8.85 -19.88
CA ASP A 355 -12.10 7.57 -19.50
C ASP A 355 -13.17 6.56 -19.07
N HIS A 356 -14.17 7.00 -18.30
CA HIS A 356 -15.31 6.20 -17.89
C HIS A 356 -16.11 5.69 -19.09
N MET A 357 -16.49 6.59 -20.00
CA MET A 357 -17.24 6.25 -21.22
C MET A 357 -16.47 5.24 -22.07
N ARG A 358 -15.18 5.50 -22.32
CA ARG A 358 -14.32 4.64 -23.13
C ARG A 358 -14.17 3.26 -22.51
N PHE A 359 -13.84 3.18 -21.22
CA PHE A 359 -13.57 1.93 -20.55
C PHE A 359 -14.83 1.07 -20.40
N ILE A 360 -15.96 1.65 -19.98
CA ILE A 360 -17.21 0.89 -19.84
C ILE A 360 -17.70 0.38 -21.19
N SER A 361 -17.61 1.20 -22.26
CA SER A 361 -17.96 0.75 -23.60
C SER A 361 -17.14 -0.45 -24.05
N GLU A 362 -15.85 -0.47 -23.72
CA GLU A 362 -14.98 -1.62 -24.01
C GLU A 362 -15.34 -2.83 -23.13
N LEU A 363 -15.45 -2.65 -21.81
CA LEU A 363 -15.80 -3.70 -20.86
C LEU A 363 -17.14 -4.38 -21.20
N ALA A 364 -18.16 -3.60 -21.55
CA ALA A 364 -19.49 -4.08 -21.92
C ALA A 364 -19.46 -5.00 -23.14
N ARG A 365 -18.58 -4.72 -24.13
CA ARG A 365 -18.42 -5.61 -25.30
C ARG A 365 -17.92 -6.99 -24.89
N TYR A 366 -16.95 -7.06 -23.98
CA TYR A 366 -16.44 -8.33 -23.48
C TYR A 366 -17.47 -9.04 -22.61
N SER A 367 -18.14 -8.32 -21.69
CA SER A 367 -19.22 -8.89 -20.87
C SER A 367 -20.32 -9.51 -21.71
N ASN A 368 -20.84 -8.78 -22.71
CA ASN A 368 -21.90 -9.28 -23.57
C ASN A 368 -21.43 -10.47 -24.41
N SER A 369 -20.17 -10.45 -24.86
CA SER A 369 -19.61 -11.60 -25.60
C SER A 369 -19.52 -12.85 -24.74
N GLU A 370 -19.12 -12.74 -23.47
CA GLU A 370 -19.10 -13.89 -22.55
C GLU A 370 -20.50 -14.44 -22.27
N VAL A 371 -21.46 -13.54 -22.06
CA VAL A 371 -22.85 -13.90 -21.77
C VAL A 371 -23.54 -14.55 -22.98
N VAL A 372 -23.34 -14.01 -24.19
CA VAL A 372 -23.96 -14.52 -25.43
C VAL A 372 -23.27 -15.78 -25.96
N THR A 373 -21.97 -15.97 -25.71
CA THR A 373 -21.23 -17.17 -26.17
C THR A 373 -21.26 -18.33 -25.19
N GLY A 374 -21.53 -18.07 -23.90
CA GLY A 374 -21.64 -19.08 -22.85
C GLY A 374 -22.87 -19.98 -22.95
N SER A 375 -23.91 -19.60 -23.69
CA SER A 375 -25.18 -20.33 -23.76
C SER A 375 -25.28 -21.39 -24.85
N GLY A 376 -24.35 -21.48 -25.82
CA GLY A 376 -24.56 -22.35 -26.99
C GLY A 376 -23.33 -22.88 -27.73
N ARG A 377 -22.10 -22.62 -27.27
CA ARG A 377 -20.89 -23.20 -27.90
C ARG A 377 -20.15 -24.08 -26.90
N GLN A 378 -19.96 -25.36 -27.26
CA GLN A 378 -18.99 -26.25 -26.63
C GLN A 378 -17.70 -25.47 -26.32
N GLU A 379 -17.20 -25.63 -25.09
CA GLU A 379 -16.04 -24.97 -24.48
C GLU A 379 -14.80 -24.87 -25.40
N ALA A 380 -14.80 -23.96 -26.37
CA ALA A 380 -13.60 -23.60 -27.09
C ALA A 380 -12.73 -22.78 -26.13
N GLN A 381 -11.64 -23.37 -25.65
CA GLN A 381 -10.65 -22.64 -24.84
C GLN A 381 -10.21 -21.39 -25.61
N LYS A 382 -10.26 -20.22 -24.94
CA LYS A 382 -9.82 -18.96 -25.53
C LYS A 382 -8.31 -19.01 -25.79
N THR A 383 -7.86 -18.19 -26.74
CA THR A 383 -6.45 -18.04 -27.07
C THR A 383 -5.68 -17.22 -26.01
N ASP A 384 -4.36 -17.37 -25.97
CA ASP A 384 -3.48 -16.58 -25.10
C ASP A 384 -3.71 -15.06 -25.25
N SER A 385 -3.98 -14.60 -26.48
CA SER A 385 -4.22 -13.18 -26.76
C SER A 385 -5.55 -12.68 -26.20
N GLU A 386 -6.61 -13.50 -26.26
CA GLU A 386 -7.91 -13.14 -25.69
C GLU A 386 -7.85 -13.09 -24.16
N TYR A 387 -7.16 -14.06 -23.54
CA TYR A 387 -6.93 -14.02 -22.10
C TYR A 387 -6.08 -12.82 -21.68
N ARG A 388 -5.01 -12.49 -22.43
CA ARG A 388 -4.20 -11.31 -22.15
C ARG A 388 -5.04 -10.03 -22.22
N LYS A 389 -5.96 -9.93 -23.16
CA LYS A 389 -6.83 -8.75 -23.28
C LYS A 389 -7.77 -8.59 -22.07
N LEU A 390 -8.32 -9.68 -21.55
CA LEU A 390 -9.11 -9.67 -20.32
C LEU A 390 -8.26 -9.34 -19.08
N PHE A 391 -7.02 -9.82 -19.00
CA PHE A 391 -6.05 -9.44 -17.98
C PHE A 391 -5.76 -7.93 -18.01
N ASP A 392 -5.52 -7.37 -19.21
CA ASP A 392 -5.22 -5.94 -19.37
C ASP A 392 -6.43 -5.09 -18.98
N LEU A 393 -7.65 -5.51 -19.34
CA LEU A 393 -8.90 -4.84 -18.91
C LEU A 393 -9.08 -4.89 -17.39
N ALA A 394 -8.79 -6.02 -16.75
CA ALA A 394 -8.87 -6.13 -15.29
C ALA A 394 -7.93 -5.15 -14.58
N LEU A 395 -6.68 -5.05 -15.06
CA LEU A 395 -5.69 -4.13 -14.52
C LEU A 395 -6.08 -2.67 -14.77
N GLN A 396 -6.48 -2.33 -15.99
CA GLN A 396 -6.89 -0.98 -16.35
C GLN A 396 -8.12 -0.53 -15.54
N GLY A 397 -9.12 -1.39 -15.35
CA GLY A 397 -10.29 -1.08 -14.53
C GLY A 397 -9.92 -0.82 -13.07
N MET A 398 -9.02 -1.60 -12.48
CA MET A 398 -8.52 -1.33 -11.12
C MET A 398 -7.72 -0.02 -11.04
N GLN A 399 -6.93 0.31 -12.07
CA GLN A 399 -6.18 1.56 -12.12
C GLN A 399 -7.10 2.78 -12.22
N LEU A 400 -8.19 2.70 -13.01
CA LEU A 400 -9.19 3.76 -13.10
C LEU A 400 -9.93 3.96 -11.78
N LEU A 401 -10.41 2.86 -11.17
CA LEU A 401 -11.03 2.90 -9.84
C LEU A 401 -10.09 3.54 -8.80
N SER A 402 -8.80 3.19 -8.84
CA SER A 402 -7.78 3.79 -7.99
C SER A 402 -7.63 5.29 -8.20
N GLN A 403 -7.50 5.71 -9.45
CA GLN A 403 -7.29 7.11 -9.80
C GLN A 403 -8.46 7.97 -9.34
N TRP A 404 -9.70 7.56 -9.66
CA TRP A 404 -10.90 8.31 -9.27
C TRP A 404 -11.08 8.34 -7.75
N SER A 405 -10.85 7.21 -7.07
CA SER A 405 -10.90 7.16 -5.60
C SER A 405 -9.85 8.07 -4.97
N ALA A 406 -8.63 8.07 -5.51
CA ALA A 406 -7.55 8.94 -5.06
C ALA A 406 -7.93 10.42 -5.26
N HIS A 407 -8.54 10.80 -6.38
CA HIS A 407 -8.98 12.18 -6.61
C HIS A 407 -10.01 12.65 -5.59
N VAL A 408 -11.03 11.83 -5.32
CA VAL A 408 -12.03 12.14 -4.28
C VAL A 408 -11.35 12.31 -2.91
N MET A 409 -10.49 11.37 -2.53
CA MET A 409 -9.77 11.42 -1.27
C MET A 409 -8.84 12.62 -1.16
N GLU A 410 -8.12 12.98 -2.22
CA GLU A 410 -7.14 14.08 -2.23
C GLU A 410 -7.82 15.45 -2.16
N VAL A 411 -8.95 15.63 -2.86
CA VAL A 411 -9.78 16.84 -2.75
C VAL A 411 -10.32 16.96 -1.32
N TYR A 412 -10.86 15.88 -0.78
CA TYR A 412 -11.36 15.84 0.60
C TYR A 412 -10.26 16.18 1.62
N SER A 413 -9.10 15.52 1.50
CA SER A 413 -7.94 15.73 2.37
C SER A 413 -7.47 17.19 2.35
N TRP A 414 -7.42 17.79 1.16
CA TRP A 414 -7.00 19.18 1.00
C TRP A 414 -7.98 20.16 1.65
N LYS A 415 -9.29 19.94 1.48
CA LYS A 415 -10.35 20.79 2.05
C LYS A 415 -10.38 20.68 3.59
N LEU A 416 -10.11 19.50 4.14
CA LEU A 416 -10.03 19.31 5.60
C LEU A 416 -8.98 20.20 6.28
N VAL A 417 -7.80 20.33 5.68
CA VAL A 417 -6.71 21.15 6.25
C VAL A 417 -6.74 22.62 5.81
N HIS A 418 -7.66 22.99 4.92
CA HIS A 418 -7.90 24.36 4.47
C HIS A 418 -9.37 24.74 4.68
N PRO A 419 -9.84 24.87 5.93
CA PRO A 419 -11.22 25.27 6.21
C PRO A 419 -11.52 26.64 5.61
N THR A 420 -12.73 26.79 5.09
CA THR A 420 -13.18 28.08 4.55
C THR A 420 -13.40 29.12 5.64
N ASP A 421 -13.63 30.34 5.23
CA ASP A 421 -13.98 31.47 6.09
C ASP A 421 -15.00 32.38 5.41
N LYS A 422 -15.50 33.38 6.15
CA LYS A 422 -16.46 34.37 5.64
C LYS A 422 -15.96 35.16 4.43
N TYR A 423 -14.65 35.25 4.23
CA TYR A 423 -14.05 36.03 3.15
C TYR A 423 -14.07 35.22 1.85
N SER A 424 -13.83 33.92 1.96
CA SER A 424 -13.79 32.95 0.85
C SER A 424 -15.21 32.45 0.50
N ASN A 425 -16.07 32.24 1.50
CA ASN A 425 -17.47 31.89 1.34
C ASN A 425 -18.36 32.79 2.20
N LYS A 426 -19.15 33.65 1.55
CA LYS A 426 -20.07 34.59 2.23
C LYS A 426 -21.20 33.91 3.01
N GLU A 427 -21.51 32.66 2.68
CA GLU A 427 -22.52 31.86 3.38
C GLU A 427 -21.97 31.19 4.64
N CYS A 428 -20.65 31.22 4.86
CA CYS A 428 -20.00 30.66 6.04
C CYS A 428 -20.15 31.60 7.24
N PRO A 429 -20.84 31.19 8.33
CA PRO A 429 -20.94 31.97 9.55
C PRO A 429 -19.57 32.14 10.24
N ASP A 430 -19.37 33.27 10.93
CA ASP A 430 -18.16 33.55 11.73
C ASP A 430 -18.00 32.60 12.93
N ASN A 431 -19.11 32.08 13.45
CA ASN A 431 -19.16 31.17 14.58
C ASN A 431 -19.21 29.69 14.17
N ALA A 432 -19.12 29.38 12.87
CA ALA A 432 -19.12 28.01 12.39
C ALA A 432 -17.90 27.26 12.91
N GLU A 433 -18.12 26.04 13.40
CA GLU A 433 -17.05 25.21 13.91
C GLU A 433 -16.07 24.85 12.80
N GLU A 434 -14.79 24.63 13.15
CA GLU A 434 -13.74 24.36 12.17
C GLU A 434 -14.06 23.20 11.23
N TYR A 435 -14.63 22.12 11.74
CA TYR A 435 -15.02 20.98 10.91
C TYR A 435 -16.16 21.31 9.93
N GLU A 436 -17.13 22.12 10.34
CA GLU A 436 -18.22 22.59 9.47
C GLU A 436 -17.69 23.52 8.36
N ARG A 437 -16.70 24.36 8.71
CA ARG A 437 -15.96 25.20 7.75
C ARG A 437 -15.08 24.38 6.81
N ALA A 438 -14.60 23.22 7.24
CA ALA A 438 -13.80 22.31 6.43
C ALA A 438 -14.63 21.42 5.49
N THR A 439 -15.89 21.16 5.85
CA THR A 439 -16.82 20.29 5.12
C THR A 439 -17.98 21.07 4.52
N ARG A 440 -19.10 21.21 5.23
CA ARG A 440 -20.36 21.81 4.77
C ARG A 440 -20.19 23.08 3.93
N TYR A 441 -19.37 24.01 4.42
CA TYR A 441 -19.18 25.32 3.77
C TYR A 441 -18.04 25.35 2.77
N ASN A 442 -17.22 24.30 2.67
CA ASN A 442 -16.01 24.29 1.84
C ASN A 442 -16.21 23.72 0.43
N TYR A 443 -17.44 23.32 0.09
CA TYR A 443 -17.79 22.83 -1.24
C TYR A 443 -18.89 23.67 -1.87
N THR A 444 -18.60 24.17 -3.07
CA THR A 444 -19.59 24.77 -3.97
C THR A 444 -20.61 23.73 -4.44
N SER A 445 -21.71 24.20 -5.02
CA SER A 445 -22.73 23.32 -5.61
C SER A 445 -22.14 22.43 -6.71
N GLU A 446 -21.32 23.02 -7.59
CA GLU A 446 -20.66 22.31 -8.70
C GLU A 446 -19.69 21.24 -8.19
N GLU A 447 -18.86 21.55 -7.19
CA GLU A 447 -17.95 20.56 -6.59
C GLU A 447 -18.72 19.39 -5.96
N LYS A 448 -19.85 19.66 -5.28
CA LYS A 448 -20.70 18.61 -4.70
C LYS A 448 -21.27 17.69 -5.78
N PHE A 449 -21.82 18.24 -6.86
CA PHE A 449 -22.31 17.43 -7.99
C PHE A 449 -21.19 16.62 -8.65
N ALA A 450 -20.02 17.23 -8.86
CA ALA A 450 -18.86 16.54 -9.42
C ALA A 450 -18.41 15.38 -8.53
N LEU A 451 -18.31 15.56 -7.22
CA LEU A 451 -17.96 14.50 -6.27
C LEU A 451 -18.96 13.34 -6.31
N VAL A 452 -20.27 13.64 -6.29
CA VAL A 452 -21.32 12.62 -6.37
C VAL A 452 -21.22 11.83 -7.69
N GLU A 453 -20.98 12.52 -8.80
CA GLU A 453 -20.84 11.89 -10.11
C GLU A 453 -19.62 10.95 -10.15
N VAL A 454 -18.46 11.37 -9.63
CA VAL A 454 -17.27 10.53 -9.55
C VAL A 454 -17.51 9.32 -8.65
N ILE A 455 -18.14 9.50 -7.49
CA ILE A 455 -18.49 8.39 -6.58
C ILE A 455 -19.43 7.40 -7.27
N ALA A 456 -20.42 7.88 -8.01
CA ALA A 456 -21.33 7.03 -8.78
C ALA A 456 -20.60 6.26 -9.89
N MET A 457 -19.67 6.92 -10.62
CA MET A 457 -18.83 6.26 -11.63
C MET A 457 -17.92 5.18 -11.01
N ILE A 458 -17.32 5.44 -9.85
CA ILE A 458 -16.52 4.46 -9.10
C ILE A 458 -17.38 3.25 -8.74
N LYS A 459 -18.53 3.46 -8.10
CA LYS A 459 -19.41 2.39 -7.64
C LYS A 459 -20.02 1.61 -8.79
N GLY A 460 -20.51 2.29 -9.82
CA GLY A 460 -21.02 1.67 -11.04
C GLY A 460 -19.97 0.78 -11.71
N LEU A 461 -18.74 1.28 -11.87
CA LEU A 461 -17.64 0.49 -12.42
C LEU A 461 -17.26 -0.68 -11.50
N GLN A 462 -17.25 -0.50 -10.18
CA GLN A 462 -16.98 -1.58 -9.22
C GLN A 462 -18.00 -2.72 -9.38
N VAL A 463 -19.27 -2.40 -9.60
CA VAL A 463 -20.33 -3.38 -9.87
C VAL A 463 -20.09 -4.13 -11.17
N LEU A 464 -19.83 -3.43 -12.27
CA LEU A 464 -19.55 -4.06 -13.57
C LEU A 464 -18.33 -4.97 -13.52
N MET A 465 -17.25 -4.48 -12.90
CA MET A 465 -16.03 -5.25 -12.69
C MET A 465 -16.31 -6.48 -11.82
N GLY A 466 -17.17 -6.37 -10.79
CA GLY A 466 -17.58 -7.45 -9.90
C GLY A 466 -18.36 -8.55 -10.62
N ARG A 467 -19.28 -8.19 -11.52
CA ARG A 467 -20.00 -9.16 -12.37
C ARG A 467 -19.06 -9.98 -13.25
N MET A 468 -17.96 -9.36 -13.70
CA MET A 468 -16.94 -10.00 -14.53
C MET A 468 -15.87 -10.77 -13.75
N GLU A 469 -15.99 -10.88 -12.42
CA GLU A 469 -14.95 -11.43 -11.54
C GLU A 469 -14.51 -12.84 -11.91
N SER A 470 -15.44 -13.76 -12.19
CA SER A 470 -15.11 -15.14 -12.53
C SER A 470 -14.24 -15.23 -13.80
N VAL A 471 -14.65 -14.51 -14.85
CA VAL A 471 -13.95 -14.44 -16.13
C VAL A 471 -12.57 -13.81 -15.97
N PHE A 472 -12.48 -12.69 -15.25
CA PHE A 472 -11.20 -12.05 -14.96
C PHE A 472 -10.27 -12.97 -14.17
N ASN A 473 -10.76 -13.63 -13.13
CA ASN A 473 -9.96 -14.53 -12.31
C ASN A 473 -9.37 -15.70 -13.11
N HIS A 474 -10.14 -16.28 -14.03
CA HIS A 474 -9.62 -17.32 -14.93
C HIS A 474 -8.58 -16.77 -15.90
N ALA A 475 -8.90 -15.67 -16.59
CA ALA A 475 -8.00 -15.04 -17.55
C ALA A 475 -6.68 -14.57 -16.90
N ILE A 476 -6.77 -13.98 -15.70
CA ILE A 476 -5.61 -13.50 -14.95
C ILE A 476 -4.67 -14.66 -14.62
N ARG A 477 -5.21 -15.75 -14.05
CA ARG A 477 -4.40 -16.91 -13.69
C ARG A 477 -3.76 -17.54 -14.91
N HIS A 478 -4.50 -17.66 -16.00
CA HIS A 478 -3.99 -18.17 -17.27
C HIS A 478 -2.85 -17.29 -17.81
N THR A 479 -3.07 -15.98 -17.95
CA THR A 479 -2.06 -15.05 -18.47
C THR A 479 -0.81 -15.00 -17.61
N ILE A 480 -0.94 -14.97 -16.28
CA ILE A 480 0.21 -14.97 -15.37
C ILE A 480 1.00 -16.28 -15.47
N TYR A 481 0.31 -17.42 -15.53
CA TYR A 481 0.94 -18.71 -15.72
C TYR A 481 1.71 -18.76 -17.04
N SER A 482 1.06 -18.43 -18.15
CA SER A 482 1.67 -18.44 -19.49
C SER A 482 2.89 -17.52 -19.53
N ALA A 483 2.78 -16.28 -19.04
CA ALA A 483 3.89 -15.34 -19.02
C ALA A 483 5.06 -15.85 -18.17
N LEU A 484 4.79 -16.44 -16.99
CA LEU A 484 5.83 -16.98 -16.12
C LEU A 484 6.52 -18.20 -16.74
N GLN A 485 5.75 -19.13 -17.32
CA GLN A 485 6.30 -20.35 -17.93
C GLN A 485 7.04 -20.05 -19.23
N ASP A 486 6.51 -19.19 -20.11
CA ASP A 486 7.19 -18.80 -21.34
C ASP A 486 8.52 -18.11 -21.01
N PHE A 487 8.52 -17.23 -20.00
CA PHE A 487 9.73 -16.57 -19.54
C PHE A 487 10.74 -17.58 -18.98
N ALA A 488 10.33 -18.43 -18.03
CA ALA A 488 11.24 -19.34 -17.33
C ALA A 488 11.73 -20.53 -18.19
N GLN A 489 10.85 -21.10 -19.01
CA GLN A 489 11.16 -22.28 -19.83
C GLN A 489 11.83 -21.91 -21.15
N VAL A 490 11.45 -20.79 -21.77
CA VAL A 490 11.92 -20.39 -23.12
C VAL A 490 12.84 -19.17 -23.06
N THR A 491 12.41 -18.03 -22.54
CA THR A 491 13.21 -16.78 -22.56
C THR A 491 14.53 -16.93 -21.81
N LEU A 492 14.53 -17.61 -20.65
CA LEU A 492 15.74 -17.84 -19.85
C LEU A 492 16.72 -18.88 -20.43
N ARG A 493 16.37 -19.59 -21.52
CA ARG A 493 17.30 -20.55 -22.17
C ARG A 493 18.56 -19.87 -22.67
N ASP A 494 18.39 -18.75 -23.37
CA ASP A 494 19.49 -18.01 -24.00
C ASP A 494 20.47 -17.42 -22.98
N PRO A 495 20.00 -16.71 -21.93
CA PRO A 495 20.83 -16.27 -20.82
C PRO A 495 21.56 -17.42 -20.12
N LEU A 496 20.87 -18.55 -19.89
CA LEU A 496 21.45 -19.71 -19.24
C LEU A 496 22.56 -20.35 -20.08
N ARG A 497 22.32 -20.54 -21.39
CA ARG A 497 23.31 -21.01 -22.36
C ARG A 497 24.57 -20.16 -22.32
N GLN A 498 24.41 -18.83 -22.35
CA GLN A 498 25.54 -17.91 -22.32
C GLN A 498 26.28 -17.98 -20.98
N ALA A 499 25.58 -18.07 -19.86
CA ALA A 499 26.19 -18.22 -18.55
C ALA A 499 27.04 -19.50 -18.47
N ILE A 500 26.53 -20.63 -18.97
CA ILE A 500 27.26 -21.90 -19.02
C ILE A 500 28.48 -21.79 -19.95
N LYS A 501 28.28 -21.34 -21.19
CA LYS A 501 29.35 -21.18 -22.19
C LYS A 501 30.48 -20.27 -21.70
N LYS A 502 30.14 -19.15 -21.06
CA LYS A 502 31.10 -18.15 -20.54
C LYS A 502 31.54 -18.45 -19.09
N LYS A 503 31.19 -19.60 -18.51
CA LYS A 503 31.54 -20.05 -17.14
C LYS A 503 31.16 -19.02 -16.06
N LYS A 504 29.98 -18.41 -16.19
CA LYS A 504 29.41 -17.44 -15.23
C LYS A 504 28.61 -18.17 -14.16
N ASN A 505 29.31 -18.89 -13.28
CA ASN A 505 28.71 -19.82 -12.30
C ASN A 505 27.63 -19.18 -11.40
N VAL A 506 27.82 -17.92 -10.98
CA VAL A 506 26.83 -17.22 -10.12
C VAL A 506 25.53 -16.94 -10.89
N VAL A 507 25.65 -16.37 -12.10
CA VAL A 507 24.49 -16.11 -12.97
C VAL A 507 23.78 -17.42 -13.34
N GLN A 508 24.54 -18.46 -13.69
CA GLN A 508 24.01 -19.79 -13.96
C GLN A 508 23.22 -20.33 -12.76
N SER A 509 23.76 -20.20 -11.54
CA SER A 509 23.11 -20.69 -10.32
C SER A 509 21.78 -19.98 -10.05
N VAL A 510 21.73 -18.66 -10.23
CA VAL A 510 20.49 -17.88 -10.06
C VAL A 510 19.45 -18.26 -11.13
N LEU A 511 19.84 -18.34 -12.40
CA LEU A 511 18.93 -18.71 -13.49
C LEU A 511 18.38 -20.13 -13.32
N GLN A 512 19.21 -21.08 -12.89
CA GLN A 512 18.77 -22.44 -12.58
C GLN A 512 17.87 -22.49 -11.35
N ALA A 513 18.14 -21.69 -10.32
CA ALA A 513 17.28 -21.58 -9.14
C ALA A 513 15.88 -21.06 -9.52
N ILE A 514 15.79 -20.03 -10.36
CA ILE A 514 14.52 -19.54 -10.92
C ILE A 514 13.78 -20.68 -11.61
N ARG A 515 14.42 -21.36 -12.58
CA ARG A 515 13.78 -22.45 -13.34
C ARG A 515 13.30 -23.58 -12.43
N LYS A 516 14.10 -24.01 -11.45
CA LYS A 516 13.70 -25.06 -10.50
C LYS A 516 12.56 -24.64 -9.56
N THR A 517 12.39 -23.34 -9.31
CA THR A 517 11.34 -22.81 -8.42
C THR A 517 9.97 -22.82 -9.10
N VAL A 518 9.91 -22.55 -10.42
CA VAL A 518 8.63 -22.29 -11.12
C VAL A 518 8.37 -23.09 -12.38
N CYS A 519 9.36 -23.71 -13.03
CA CYS A 519 9.11 -24.43 -14.28
C CYS A 519 8.21 -25.64 -14.05
N ASP A 520 7.04 -25.61 -14.67
CA ASP A 520 6.10 -26.72 -14.76
C ASP A 520 6.18 -27.32 -16.16
N TRP A 521 7.02 -28.34 -16.33
CA TRP A 521 7.28 -28.97 -17.62
C TRP A 521 6.11 -29.87 -18.03
N GLU A 522 5.69 -29.82 -19.30
CA GLU A 522 4.59 -30.66 -19.84
C GLU A 522 4.79 -32.16 -19.54
N THR A 523 6.03 -32.64 -19.62
CA THR A 523 6.40 -34.04 -19.35
C THR A 523 6.73 -34.33 -17.88
N GLY A 524 6.55 -33.33 -17.00
CA GLY A 524 6.89 -33.38 -15.58
C GLY A 524 8.39 -33.33 -15.26
N ARG A 525 9.27 -33.22 -16.28
CA ARG A 525 10.73 -33.18 -16.11
C ARG A 525 11.39 -32.20 -17.07
N GLU A 526 12.52 -31.61 -16.65
CA GLU A 526 13.31 -30.70 -17.49
C GLU A 526 13.87 -31.45 -18.72
N PRO A 527 13.78 -30.87 -19.94
CA PRO A 527 14.33 -31.49 -21.15
C PRO A 527 15.85 -31.62 -21.11
N HIS A 528 16.36 -32.79 -20.70
CA HIS A 528 17.81 -33.06 -20.62
C HIS A 528 18.55 -32.96 -21.97
N ASN A 529 17.82 -33.04 -23.08
CA ASN A 529 18.35 -32.90 -24.43
C ASN A 529 18.55 -31.44 -24.88
N ASP A 530 18.08 -30.44 -24.11
CA ASP A 530 18.21 -29.01 -24.44
C ASP A 530 19.69 -28.60 -24.65
N PRO A 531 20.09 -28.15 -25.85
CA PRO A 531 21.44 -27.65 -26.13
C PRO A 531 21.88 -26.52 -25.19
N ALA A 532 20.93 -25.69 -24.73
CA ALA A 532 21.22 -24.57 -23.83
C ALA A 532 21.82 -25.04 -22.50
N LEU A 533 21.41 -26.21 -21.99
CA LEU A 533 21.96 -26.80 -20.77
C LEU A 533 23.42 -27.27 -20.91
N ARG A 534 23.90 -27.43 -22.15
CA ARG A 534 25.30 -27.73 -22.48
C ARG A 534 26.09 -26.48 -22.91
N GLY A 535 25.45 -25.31 -22.97
CA GLY A 535 26.06 -24.09 -23.51
C GLY A 535 26.14 -24.04 -25.04
N GLU A 536 25.45 -24.95 -25.73
CA GLU A 536 25.42 -25.08 -27.18
C GLU A 536 24.26 -24.27 -27.80
N LYS A 537 24.40 -23.88 -29.07
CA LYS A 537 23.30 -23.22 -29.81
C LYS A 537 22.28 -24.27 -30.28
N ASP A 538 21.06 -23.79 -30.54
CA ASP A 538 20.03 -24.61 -31.15
C ASP A 538 20.47 -25.13 -32.54
N PRO A 539 20.05 -26.35 -32.92
CA PRO A 539 20.37 -26.92 -34.23
C PRO A 539 19.73 -26.08 -35.35
N LYS A 540 20.13 -26.32 -36.61
CA LYS A 540 19.59 -25.55 -37.77
C LYS A 540 18.06 -25.59 -37.90
N GLY A 541 17.41 -26.63 -37.36
CA GLY A 541 15.94 -26.76 -37.31
C GLY A 541 15.28 -26.19 -36.05
N GLY A 542 16.03 -25.55 -35.16
CA GLY A 542 15.55 -25.05 -33.86
C GLY A 542 15.43 -26.14 -32.79
N PHE A 543 15.23 -25.70 -31.54
CA PHE A 543 14.84 -26.57 -30.44
C PHE A 543 13.55 -26.03 -29.84
N ASP A 544 12.46 -26.79 -30.00
CA ASP A 544 11.13 -26.36 -29.56
C ASP A 544 10.78 -26.95 -28.19
N ILE A 545 10.19 -26.11 -27.34
CA ILE A 545 9.67 -26.52 -26.03
C ILE A 545 8.18 -26.19 -26.02
N LYS A 546 7.35 -27.23 -25.95
CA LYS A 546 5.91 -27.07 -25.72
C LYS A 546 5.68 -26.66 -24.27
N VAL A 547 5.32 -25.41 -24.06
CA VAL A 547 4.98 -24.87 -22.74
C VAL A 547 3.50 -25.17 -22.43
N PRO A 548 3.16 -25.76 -21.28
CA PRO A 548 1.77 -25.98 -20.90
C PRO A 548 1.00 -24.65 -20.73
N ARG A 549 -0.33 -24.76 -20.76
CA ARG A 549 -1.26 -23.67 -20.46
C ARG A 549 -2.19 -24.12 -19.35
N ARG A 550 -2.14 -23.42 -18.20
CA ARG A 550 -2.96 -23.71 -17.02
C ARG A 550 -3.56 -22.42 -16.48
N ALA A 551 -4.75 -22.51 -15.89
CA ALA A 551 -5.42 -21.40 -15.24
C ALA A 551 -5.10 -21.33 -13.74
N VAL A 552 -3.80 -21.29 -13.38
CA VAL A 552 -3.34 -21.23 -11.98
C VAL A 552 -2.17 -20.25 -11.82
N GLY A 553 -2.26 -19.34 -10.85
CA GLY A 553 -1.16 -18.43 -10.54
C GLY A 553 -0.04 -19.10 -9.74
N PRO A 554 1.18 -18.55 -9.72
CA PRO A 554 2.23 -18.98 -8.80
C PRO A 554 1.84 -18.70 -7.34
N SER A 555 2.43 -19.44 -6.39
CA SER A 555 2.34 -19.07 -4.97
C SER A 555 3.01 -17.72 -4.71
N THR A 556 2.65 -17.04 -3.60
CA THR A 556 3.29 -15.76 -3.25
C THR A 556 4.79 -15.91 -3.05
N THR A 557 5.24 -17.05 -2.53
CA THR A 557 6.65 -17.41 -2.36
C THR A 557 7.34 -17.62 -3.70
N GLN A 558 6.75 -18.36 -4.63
CA GLN A 558 7.31 -18.54 -5.97
C GLN A 558 7.51 -17.19 -6.67
N LEU A 559 6.47 -16.34 -6.66
CA LEU A 559 6.54 -15.04 -7.31
C LEU A 559 7.57 -14.12 -6.64
N TYR A 560 7.62 -14.09 -5.30
CA TYR A 560 8.63 -13.33 -4.55
C TYR A 560 10.04 -13.79 -4.90
N MET A 561 10.30 -15.10 -4.83
CA MET A 561 11.63 -15.68 -5.08
C MET A 561 12.08 -15.40 -6.52
N VAL A 562 11.22 -15.60 -7.51
CA VAL A 562 11.54 -15.29 -8.92
C VAL A 562 11.86 -13.81 -9.10
N ARG A 563 10.99 -12.91 -8.61
CA ARG A 563 11.19 -11.46 -8.74
C ARG A 563 12.49 -11.02 -8.07
N THR A 564 12.74 -11.43 -6.83
CA THR A 564 13.95 -11.06 -6.08
C THR A 564 15.23 -11.62 -6.73
N MET A 565 15.19 -12.84 -7.26
CA MET A 565 16.33 -13.42 -7.98
C MET A 565 16.59 -12.66 -9.29
N LEU A 566 15.56 -12.34 -10.07
CA LEU A 566 15.68 -11.55 -11.30
C LEU A 566 16.19 -10.14 -11.03
N GLU A 567 15.66 -9.48 -10.02
CA GLU A 567 16.09 -8.15 -9.58
C GLU A 567 17.59 -8.15 -9.26
N SER A 568 18.07 -9.18 -8.56
CA SER A 568 19.50 -9.30 -8.24
C SER A 568 20.40 -9.48 -9.46
N LEU A 569 19.87 -10.02 -10.57
CA LEU A 569 20.61 -10.15 -11.84
C LEU A 569 20.76 -8.80 -12.55
N ILE A 570 19.75 -7.92 -12.44
CA ILE A 570 19.71 -6.61 -13.11
C ILE A 570 20.14 -5.45 -12.23
N ALA A 571 20.40 -5.68 -10.95
CA ALA A 571 20.83 -4.66 -9.99
C ALA A 571 22.21 -4.08 -10.32
N ASP A 572 22.32 -2.76 -10.19
CA ASP A 572 23.57 -2.00 -10.37
C ASP A 572 24.46 -1.98 -9.11
N LYS A 573 23.93 -2.39 -7.95
CA LYS A 573 24.70 -2.50 -6.70
C LYS A 573 25.20 -3.93 -6.48
N SER A 574 26.52 -4.08 -6.31
CA SER A 574 27.13 -5.34 -5.87
C SER A 574 28.38 -5.12 -5.01
N GLY A 575 28.62 -6.02 -4.05
CA GLY A 575 29.83 -6.11 -3.21
C GLY A 575 31.14 -6.16 -3.98
N SER A 576 31.09 -6.59 -5.23
CA SER A 576 32.22 -6.84 -6.11
C SER A 576 32.48 -5.70 -7.11
N LYS A 577 33.72 -5.60 -7.61
CA LYS A 577 34.12 -4.68 -8.72
C LYS A 577 33.35 -4.92 -10.04
N LYS A 578 32.62 -6.03 -10.17
CA LYS A 578 31.75 -6.36 -11.31
C LYS A 578 30.38 -6.79 -10.80
N THR A 579 29.31 -6.16 -11.29
CA THR A 579 27.92 -6.49 -10.97
C THR A 579 27.47 -7.73 -11.76
N LEU A 580 26.40 -8.40 -11.32
CA LEU A 580 25.79 -9.49 -12.11
C LEU A 580 25.26 -8.96 -13.44
N ARG A 581 24.69 -7.75 -13.45
CA ARG A 581 24.22 -7.03 -14.65
C ARG A 581 25.31 -6.92 -15.71
N SER A 582 26.54 -6.58 -15.31
CA SER A 582 27.68 -6.45 -16.24
C SER A 582 28.08 -7.76 -16.94
N SER A 583 27.58 -8.91 -16.47
CA SER A 583 27.82 -10.22 -17.06
C SER A 583 26.70 -10.70 -17.98
N LEU A 584 25.62 -9.92 -18.14
CA LEU A 584 24.48 -10.19 -19.02
C LEU A 584 24.58 -9.37 -20.30
N GLU A 585 23.94 -9.84 -21.37
CA GLU A 585 23.84 -9.11 -22.63
C GLU A 585 22.65 -8.14 -22.63
N GLY A 586 22.74 -7.08 -23.44
CA GLY A 586 21.72 -6.02 -23.51
C GLY A 586 20.29 -6.52 -23.72
N PRO A 587 20.01 -7.40 -24.71
CA PRO A 587 18.67 -7.94 -24.92
C PRO A 587 18.14 -8.72 -23.72
N THR A 588 18.99 -9.55 -23.10
CA THR A 588 18.63 -10.31 -21.89
C THR A 588 18.24 -9.41 -20.74
N ILE A 589 18.96 -8.31 -20.54
CA ILE A 589 18.65 -7.34 -19.49
C ILE A 589 17.26 -6.74 -19.72
N LEU A 590 16.95 -6.36 -20.96
CA LEU A 590 15.63 -5.80 -21.32
C LEU A 590 14.50 -6.82 -21.12
N ASP A 591 14.71 -8.09 -21.46
CA ASP A 591 13.73 -9.15 -21.24
C ASP A 591 13.45 -9.36 -19.75
N ILE A 592 14.50 -9.35 -18.91
CA ILE A 592 14.36 -9.47 -17.45
C ILE A 592 13.67 -8.23 -16.87
N GLU A 593 14.06 -7.02 -17.28
CA GLU A 593 13.45 -5.76 -16.82
C GLU A 593 11.98 -5.69 -17.21
N LYS A 594 11.62 -6.14 -18.43
CA LYS A 594 10.24 -6.19 -18.90
C LYS A 594 9.40 -7.13 -18.04
N PHE A 595 9.83 -8.38 -17.85
CA PHE A 595 9.12 -9.35 -17.03
C PHE A 595 9.03 -8.89 -15.56
N HIS A 596 10.14 -8.35 -15.01
CA HIS A 596 10.16 -7.83 -13.64
C HIS A 596 9.20 -6.66 -13.44
N ARG A 597 9.05 -5.78 -14.44
CA ARG A 597 8.10 -4.66 -14.37
C ARG A 597 6.65 -5.13 -14.51
N GLU A 598 6.35 -5.97 -15.49
CA GLU A 598 4.99 -6.48 -15.70
C GLU A 598 4.49 -7.33 -14.52
N SER A 599 5.38 -8.15 -13.94
CA SER A 599 5.04 -9.02 -12.80
C SER A 599 4.82 -8.29 -11.48
N PHE A 600 5.03 -6.96 -11.42
CA PHE A 600 4.77 -6.16 -10.23
C PHE A 600 3.28 -6.21 -9.80
N PHE A 601 2.37 -6.16 -10.78
CA PHE A 601 0.92 -6.15 -10.53
C PHE A 601 0.31 -7.54 -10.34
N TYR A 602 1.09 -8.63 -10.49
CA TYR A 602 0.55 -9.99 -10.47
C TYR A 602 -0.08 -10.34 -9.13
N THR A 603 0.55 -9.98 -8.01
CA THR A 603 -0.03 -10.21 -6.68
C THR A 603 -1.32 -9.44 -6.48
N HIS A 604 -1.45 -8.24 -7.05
CA HIS A 604 -2.70 -7.48 -6.99
C HIS A 604 -3.81 -8.14 -7.81
N LEU A 605 -3.49 -8.57 -9.02
CA LEU A 605 -4.44 -9.20 -9.93
C LEU A 605 -4.87 -10.60 -9.45
N LEU A 606 -3.96 -11.40 -8.88
CA LEU A 606 -4.32 -12.69 -8.30
C LEU A 606 -5.27 -12.55 -7.09
N ASN A 607 -5.23 -11.40 -6.42
CA ASN A 607 -6.10 -11.05 -5.29
C ASN A 607 -7.20 -10.05 -5.69
N PHE A 608 -7.67 -10.14 -6.95
CA PHE A 608 -8.63 -9.20 -7.54
C PHE A 608 -9.84 -8.92 -6.65
N SER A 609 -10.41 -9.95 -6.01
CA SER A 609 -11.63 -9.82 -5.22
C SER A 609 -11.39 -9.29 -3.81
N GLY A 610 -10.30 -9.68 -3.16
CA GLY A 610 -9.91 -9.16 -1.84
C GLY A 610 -9.55 -7.67 -1.89
N LYS A 611 -8.83 -7.24 -2.94
CA LYS A 611 -8.43 -5.83 -3.10
C LYS A 611 -9.56 -4.91 -3.57
N LYS A 612 -10.51 -5.42 -4.35
CA LYS A 612 -11.68 -4.64 -4.79
C LYS A 612 -12.57 -4.14 -3.65
N LYS A 613 -12.74 -4.95 -2.60
CA LYS A 613 -13.65 -4.63 -1.48
C LYS A 613 -13.00 -3.70 -0.46
N GLN A 614 -11.76 -3.94 -0.04
CA GLN A 614 -11.16 -3.16 1.06
C GLN A 614 -10.38 -1.89 0.64
N GLN A 615 -9.93 -1.77 -0.61
CA GLN A 615 -8.93 -0.73 -0.97
C GLN A 615 -9.45 0.39 -1.89
N PHE A 616 -10.64 0.21 -2.49
CA PHE A 616 -11.28 1.21 -3.36
C PHE A 616 -12.63 1.69 -2.83
N GLU A 617 -13.01 1.27 -1.62
CA GLU A 617 -14.17 1.86 -0.98
C GLU A 617 -13.84 3.29 -0.53
N CYS A 618 -14.70 4.23 -0.91
CA CYS A 618 -14.78 5.55 -0.30
C CYS A 618 -15.32 5.50 1.14
N THR A 619 -15.24 4.35 1.85
CA THR A 619 -15.75 4.19 3.22
C THR A 619 -15.12 5.20 4.18
N PHE A 620 -13.89 5.64 3.91
CA PHE A 620 -13.22 6.71 4.68
C PHE A 620 -14.04 8.02 4.74
N ILE A 621 -14.83 8.35 3.71
CA ILE A 621 -15.67 9.55 3.69
C ILE A 621 -16.75 9.51 4.79
N PHE A 622 -17.23 8.32 5.15
CA PHE A 622 -18.19 8.15 6.24
C PHE A 622 -17.54 8.02 7.62
N TRP A 623 -16.26 7.65 7.68
CA TRP A 623 -15.49 7.53 8.94
C TRP A 623 -14.96 8.87 9.47
N SER A 624 -15.25 9.97 8.77
CA SER A 624 -14.94 11.38 9.08
C SER A 624 -15.45 11.94 10.42
N LEU A 625 -15.77 11.06 11.36
CA LEU A 625 -16.32 11.37 12.66
C LEU A 625 -15.24 11.38 13.75
N LEU A 626 -14.13 10.67 13.64
CA LEU A 626 -13.31 10.38 14.83
C LEU A 626 -12.25 11.45 15.17
N GLU A 627 -11.60 12.10 14.21
CA GLU A 627 -10.65 13.19 14.49
C GLU A 627 -11.38 14.47 14.90
N ALA A 628 -12.41 14.87 14.13
CA ALA A 628 -13.23 16.04 14.43
C ALA A 628 -13.81 16.00 15.85
N LEU A 629 -14.33 14.84 16.27
CA LEU A 629 -14.84 14.62 17.64
C LEU A 629 -13.74 14.59 18.71
N THR A 630 -12.48 14.36 18.34
CA THR A 630 -11.35 14.43 19.29
C THR A 630 -11.03 15.88 19.66
N PHE A 631 -11.13 16.80 18.70
CA PHE A 631 -10.87 18.23 18.91
C PHE A 631 -12.09 19.03 19.41
N GLN A 632 -13.30 18.46 19.31
CA GLN A 632 -14.55 19.15 19.65
C GLN A 632 -15.19 18.70 20.98
N SER A 633 -16.18 19.48 21.43
CA SER A 633 -17.02 19.20 22.61
C SER A 633 -18.22 18.30 22.30
N CYS A 634 -18.22 17.63 21.14
CA CYS A 634 -19.36 16.91 20.60
C CYS A 634 -19.21 15.39 20.77
N LEU A 635 -20.31 14.68 21.01
CA LEU A 635 -20.36 13.21 21.01
C LEU A 635 -20.54 12.63 19.60
N ASN A 636 -21.17 13.42 18.73
CA ASN A 636 -21.33 13.16 17.31
C ASN A 636 -21.52 14.49 16.56
N LEU A 637 -21.28 14.48 15.24
CA LEU A 637 -21.54 15.64 14.37
C LEU A 637 -23.00 15.61 13.87
N GLY A 638 -23.57 16.78 13.60
CA GLY A 638 -24.88 16.88 12.95
C GLY A 638 -24.83 16.38 11.51
N CYS A 639 -25.94 15.82 11.00
CA CYS A 639 -26.00 15.27 9.63
C CYS A 639 -25.58 16.29 8.55
N GLU A 640 -25.78 17.58 8.78
CA GLU A 640 -25.43 18.66 7.85
C GLU A 640 -23.91 18.87 7.69
N ALA A 641 -23.11 18.37 8.64
CA ALA A 641 -21.65 18.38 8.59
C ALA A 641 -21.06 17.03 8.14
N SER A 642 -21.90 16.00 7.93
CA SER A 642 -21.46 14.77 7.28
C SER A 642 -21.31 15.02 5.78
N LEU A 643 -20.13 14.72 5.23
CA LEU A 643 -19.93 14.58 3.79
C LEU A 643 -20.75 13.37 3.28
#